data_AF-A0A8J8FST2-F1
#
_entry.id   AF-A0A8J8FST2-F1
#
_cell.length_a   1.000
_cell.length_b   1.000
_cell.length_c   1.000
_cell.angle_alpha   90.00
_cell.angle_beta   90.00
_cell.angle_gamma   90.00
#
_symmetry.space_group_name_H-M   'P 1'
#
loop_
_entity.id
_entity.type
_entity.pdbx_description
1 polymer ?
#
loop_
_entity_poly.entity_id
_entity_poly.type
_entity_poly.pdbx_seq_one_letter_code
_entity_poly.pdbx_strand_id
1 'polypeptide(L)'
;MREVTTLEEGGSPPEAAVREPVWERILGGPADKLPGFSITFSLARILAFKGPLGVDEPPRSVVGEPWRVETGARAEGVQLRVTGDLSTVLEAAKTGMNVEAILDPASAALLRALSDPETIDRARELAKRAWRAASRELEGLYSKRDTAYLWVRAVNCPGCGLKVPIVDDPWVVEGEYLIHFDVPSSGAEVEPEPVKVGEVEPVQTLRDSGLVCPRCGRNVGEAELRSRLLVSQVTGGPDHRYMVAVVKEDGSVEPPSGDDLARVAEAEEELKRLADGVIVPYGEEPPGDAHAYGVPDVSVAFDPRQLLAHGILAKAVKGTGDAPSSSLIAAALALLSVRNSRLSPWNPARAEPDPAVGWTWKYGELNVVREWPRAWDTVASMVEELVEVVDRCRGGVEVRTSHRVGAWDPVHSLHRAWFRALRDTVPDRGHHDVPTHVEVSWEGGGWKVVPGDEIPHVWRELALMASDAWPVPGDDVVVVEEGSVRRVQADEVRKIVETRVLRMMKRTFDKLGGSEVKTLRTVPYAASLSVVKVGPSGGVSPPEDGPLIGWRVLIGYIVKSLGTPLTEPEARLYAAYRLIWGYPGPSELPDPAFVRDAAAGLGLDTGGVRFLRPDGGARTYESFEGKPVDVVDGFHAALKEGEPLEPGDERAYLALAVVRAAEIRGEDHPEVEAARRALGGW
;
A
#
# COMPACT_ATOMS: atom_id res chain seq x y z
N MET A 1 19.52 53.17 -28.07
CA MET A 1 18.41 54.13 -27.90
C MET A 1 17.26 53.70 -28.79
N ARG A 2 16.31 52.96 -28.24
CA ARG A 2 14.96 52.70 -28.77
C ARG A 2 14.05 52.44 -27.57
N GLU A 3 12.82 52.91 -27.70
CA GLU A 3 11.94 53.42 -26.65
C GLU A 3 11.52 52.41 -25.57
N VAL A 4 11.41 52.96 -24.36
CA VAL A 4 10.78 52.38 -23.18
C VAL A 4 9.27 52.54 -23.33
N THR A 5 8.53 51.45 -23.23
CA THR A 5 7.07 51.48 -23.03
C THR A 5 6.78 50.86 -21.67
N THR A 6 6.34 51.70 -20.74
CA THR A 6 5.77 51.34 -19.45
C THR A 6 4.36 50.82 -19.67
N LEU A 7 4.05 49.64 -19.12
CA LEU A 7 2.68 49.19 -18.87
C LEU A 7 2.56 48.87 -17.39
N GLU A 8 1.59 49.54 -16.78
CA GLU A 8 1.24 49.51 -15.36
C GLU A 8 0.57 48.19 -14.95
N GLU A 9 0.75 47.94 -13.65
CA GLU A 9 0.13 47.04 -12.69
C GLU A 9 -1.29 46.53 -12.98
N GLY A 10 -1.53 45.26 -12.60
CA GLY A 10 -2.88 44.78 -12.30
C GLY A 10 -3.15 43.32 -12.65
N GLY A 11 -2.72 42.39 -11.79
CA GLY A 11 -3.16 40.98 -11.86
C GLY A 11 -2.49 40.11 -10.81
N SER A 12 -3.22 39.78 -9.75
CA SER A 12 -2.83 38.75 -8.78
C SER A 12 -2.54 37.41 -9.49
N PRO A 13 -1.56 36.62 -9.04
CA PRO A 13 -1.32 35.30 -9.62
C PRO A 13 -2.50 34.36 -9.31
N PRO A 14 -2.89 33.46 -10.24
CA PRO A 14 -3.95 32.50 -9.99
C PRO A 14 -3.50 31.48 -8.94
N GLU A 15 -4.43 31.12 -8.06
CA GLU A 15 -4.29 30.08 -7.05
C GLU A 15 -3.66 28.80 -7.61
N ALA A 16 -2.72 28.25 -6.84
CA ALA A 16 -2.04 27.00 -7.13
C ALA A 16 -3.05 25.86 -7.24
N ALA A 17 -3.41 25.51 -8.48
CA ALA A 17 -4.03 24.24 -8.78
C ALA A 17 -3.05 23.14 -8.36
N VAL A 18 -3.41 22.39 -7.31
CA VAL A 18 -2.82 21.10 -6.98
C VAL A 18 -3.03 20.20 -8.19
N ARG A 19 -2.05 20.17 -9.08
CA ARG A 19 -2.02 19.24 -10.21
C ARG A 19 -1.71 17.87 -9.63
N GLU A 20 -2.60 16.91 -9.84
CA GLU A 20 -2.25 15.48 -9.76
C GLU A 20 -0.90 15.27 -10.46
N PRO A 21 0.06 14.58 -9.84
CA PRO A 21 1.31 14.28 -10.50
C PRO A 21 1.02 13.48 -11.77
N VAL A 22 1.42 14.04 -12.91
CA VAL A 22 1.30 13.44 -14.25
C VAL A 22 1.88 12.01 -14.33
N TRP A 23 2.67 11.61 -13.32
CA TRP A 23 3.34 10.33 -13.17
C TRP A 23 2.44 9.12 -12.87
N GLU A 24 1.30 9.28 -12.20
CA GLU A 24 0.33 8.15 -12.03
C GLU A 24 -0.22 7.67 -13.37
N ARG A 25 -0.22 8.56 -14.37
CA ARG A 25 -0.62 8.26 -15.75
C ARG A 25 0.49 7.64 -16.59
N ILE A 26 1.75 7.69 -16.13
CA ILE A 26 2.96 7.30 -16.90
C ILE A 26 3.59 6.00 -16.36
N LEU A 27 3.52 5.73 -15.05
CA LEU A 27 4.24 4.60 -14.42
C LEU A 27 3.51 3.24 -14.53
N GLY A 28 2.21 3.22 -14.85
CA GLY A 28 1.37 2.07 -14.55
C GLY A 28 1.23 1.88 -13.03
N GLY A 29 0.14 1.29 -12.57
CA GLY A 29 -0.19 1.23 -11.14
C GLY A 29 0.97 0.78 -10.24
N PRO A 30 1.17 1.42 -9.06
CA PRO A 30 2.38 1.27 -8.23
C PRO A 30 2.55 -0.09 -7.52
N ALA A 31 1.55 -0.98 -7.53
CA ALA A 31 1.57 -2.18 -6.70
C ALA A 31 2.13 -3.44 -7.39
N ASP A 32 2.12 -3.51 -8.74
CA ASP A 32 2.48 -4.73 -9.49
C ASP A 32 3.98 -4.85 -9.82
N LYS A 33 4.78 -3.86 -9.45
CA LYS A 33 6.22 -3.78 -9.78
C LYS A 33 7.04 -3.25 -8.61
N LEU A 34 6.91 -3.85 -7.42
CA LEU A 34 7.64 -3.42 -6.23
C LEU A 34 8.98 -4.17 -6.05
N PRO A 35 10.12 -3.61 -6.50
CA PRO A 35 11.43 -4.23 -6.43
C PRO A 35 12.03 -4.34 -5.00
N GLY A 36 11.46 -3.73 -3.95
CA GLY A 36 12.07 -3.80 -2.61
C GLY A 36 11.54 -4.91 -1.70
N PHE A 37 10.42 -5.56 -2.07
CA PHE A 37 9.90 -6.69 -1.30
C PHE A 37 10.85 -7.89 -1.43
N SER A 38 11.18 -8.42 -2.61
CA SER A 38 12.09 -9.59 -2.63
C SER A 38 13.52 -9.32 -2.11
N ILE A 39 14.03 -8.08 -2.11
CA ILE A 39 15.38 -7.68 -1.60
C ILE A 39 15.46 -7.85 -0.09
N THR A 40 14.54 -7.21 0.62
CA THR A 40 14.47 -7.25 2.08
C THR A 40 14.13 -8.65 2.59
N PHE A 41 13.36 -9.38 1.79
CA PHE A 41 13.01 -10.77 2.02
C PHE A 41 14.17 -11.72 1.72
N SER A 42 14.99 -11.45 0.71
CA SER A 42 16.21 -12.23 0.49
C SER A 42 17.19 -12.00 1.64
N LEU A 43 17.34 -10.76 2.10
CA LEU A 43 18.12 -10.45 3.30
C LEU A 43 17.57 -11.20 4.53
N ALA A 44 16.30 -11.03 4.89
CA ALA A 44 15.67 -11.73 6.01
C ALA A 44 15.77 -13.27 5.86
N ARG A 45 15.64 -13.80 4.64
CA ARG A 45 15.75 -15.23 4.33
C ARG A 45 17.18 -15.76 4.51
N ILE A 46 18.21 -15.05 4.04
CA ILE A 46 19.61 -15.44 4.24
C ILE A 46 19.95 -15.36 5.74
N LEU A 47 19.43 -14.34 6.43
CA LEU A 47 19.67 -14.10 7.85
C LEU A 47 18.96 -15.11 8.75
N ALA A 48 17.73 -15.53 8.42
CA ALA A 48 16.93 -16.46 9.22
C ALA A 48 17.14 -17.94 8.87
N PHE A 49 17.39 -18.30 7.60
CA PHE A 49 17.40 -19.69 7.16
C PHE A 49 18.79 -20.32 6.97
N LYS A 50 19.90 -19.56 7.07
CA LYS A 50 21.25 -20.15 7.22
C LYS A 50 21.58 -20.56 8.67
N GLY A 51 20.56 -20.90 9.46
CA GLY A 51 20.59 -21.28 10.88
C GLY A 51 19.89 -22.63 11.18
N PRO A 52 19.77 -23.06 12.45
CA PRO A 52 19.60 -24.46 12.90
C PRO A 52 18.27 -25.16 12.55
N LEU A 53 17.47 -24.61 11.62
CA LEU A 53 16.21 -25.19 11.18
C LEU A 53 16.37 -26.47 10.33
N GLY A 54 17.61 -26.89 10.02
CA GLY A 54 17.89 -28.18 9.37
C GLY A 54 17.29 -28.32 7.97
N VAL A 55 17.08 -27.19 7.28
CA VAL A 55 16.59 -27.19 5.90
C VAL A 55 17.81 -27.18 4.98
N ASP A 56 18.20 -28.36 4.49
CA ASP A 56 19.44 -28.57 3.72
C ASP A 56 19.43 -27.91 2.32
N GLU A 57 18.29 -27.40 1.85
CA GLU A 57 18.18 -26.65 0.60
C GLU A 57 17.33 -25.38 0.77
N PRO A 58 17.78 -24.21 0.24
CA PRO A 58 16.92 -23.03 0.18
C PRO A 58 15.70 -23.34 -0.71
N PRO A 59 14.47 -23.03 -0.26
CA PRO A 59 13.28 -23.34 -1.06
C PRO A 59 13.33 -22.57 -2.38
N ARG A 60 13.16 -23.28 -3.50
CA ARG A 60 13.02 -22.70 -4.83
C ARG A 60 11.69 -21.95 -4.91
N SER A 61 11.69 -20.71 -5.40
CA SER A 61 10.47 -19.95 -5.61
C SER A 61 9.67 -20.57 -6.75
N VAL A 62 8.44 -20.99 -6.47
CA VAL A 62 7.43 -21.25 -7.50
C VAL A 62 6.37 -20.19 -7.32
N VAL A 63 6.31 -19.22 -8.22
CA VAL A 63 5.21 -18.26 -8.29
C VAL A 63 4.01 -19.03 -8.85
N GLY A 64 3.14 -19.50 -7.96
CA GLY A 64 1.87 -20.16 -8.28
C GLY A 64 0.68 -19.25 -7.97
N GLU A 65 -0.45 -19.54 -8.61
CA GLU A 65 -1.74 -18.82 -8.52
C GLU A 65 -2.08 -18.39 -7.09
N PRO A 66 -2.57 -17.16 -6.89
CA PRO A 66 -2.94 -16.71 -5.57
C PRO A 66 -4.36 -17.24 -5.27
N TRP A 67 -4.56 -17.72 -4.04
CA TRP A 67 -5.84 -18.12 -3.41
C TRP A 67 -6.53 -19.41 -3.90
N ARG A 68 -6.72 -20.37 -2.99
CA ARG A 68 -7.77 -21.41 -3.10
C ARG A 68 -8.51 -21.56 -1.76
N VAL A 69 -9.84 -21.46 -1.80
CA VAL A 69 -10.70 -21.79 -0.65
C VAL A 69 -11.32 -23.14 -0.94
N GLU A 70 -11.03 -24.14 -0.11
CA GLU A 70 -11.69 -25.44 -0.17
C GLU A 70 -12.71 -25.51 0.97
N THR A 71 -13.97 -25.81 0.68
CA THR A 71 -14.97 -26.05 1.73
C THR A 71 -15.13 -27.55 1.93
N GLY A 72 -14.79 -28.03 3.13
CA GLY A 72 -14.97 -29.42 3.52
C GLY A 72 -16.03 -29.55 4.62
N ALA A 73 -17.05 -30.39 4.42
CA ALA A 73 -18.02 -30.70 5.46
C ALA A 73 -17.49 -31.84 6.35
N ARG A 74 -17.45 -31.63 7.68
CA ARG A 74 -17.44 -32.70 8.68
C ARG A 74 -18.80 -32.76 9.36
N ALA A 75 -19.14 -33.92 9.92
CA ALA A 75 -20.45 -34.20 10.53
C ALA A 75 -20.79 -33.30 11.75
N GLU A 76 -19.84 -32.48 12.23
CA GLU A 76 -19.99 -31.58 13.38
C GLU A 76 -19.51 -30.16 13.01
N GLY A 77 -20.18 -29.50 12.07
CA GLY A 77 -19.94 -28.10 11.70
C GLY A 77 -19.12 -27.88 10.43
N VAL A 78 -19.30 -26.71 9.80
CA VAL A 78 -18.59 -26.30 8.58
C VAL A 78 -17.17 -25.88 8.96
N GLN A 79 -16.16 -26.61 8.46
CA GLN A 79 -14.74 -26.27 8.61
C GLN A 79 -14.25 -25.68 7.27
N LEU A 80 -13.87 -24.41 7.28
CA LEU A 80 -13.37 -23.66 6.12
C LEU A 80 -11.88 -23.94 5.97
N ARG A 81 -11.44 -24.62 4.89
CA ARG A 81 -10.00 -24.71 4.59
C ARG A 81 -9.58 -23.47 3.82
N VAL A 82 -8.76 -22.67 4.46
CA VAL A 82 -8.18 -21.48 3.85
C VAL A 82 -6.72 -21.80 3.52
N THR A 83 -6.41 -21.89 2.22
CA THR A 83 -5.03 -21.87 1.73
C THR A 83 -4.72 -20.43 1.29
N GLY A 84 -3.71 -19.81 1.89
CA GLY A 84 -3.39 -18.41 1.63
C GLY A 84 -2.55 -17.77 2.72
N ASP A 85 -2.38 -16.46 2.63
CA ASP A 85 -1.68 -15.70 3.68
C ASP A 85 -2.45 -15.71 5.01
N LEU A 86 -1.69 -15.49 6.08
CA LEU A 86 -2.18 -15.49 7.45
C LEU A 86 -3.34 -14.50 7.67
N SER A 87 -3.39 -13.41 6.92
CA SER A 87 -4.44 -12.38 7.01
C SER A 87 -5.84 -12.95 6.76
N THR A 88 -5.96 -13.76 5.71
CA THR A 88 -7.23 -14.31 5.25
C THR A 88 -7.78 -15.33 6.25
N VAL A 89 -6.87 -16.14 6.80
CA VAL A 89 -7.18 -17.12 7.85
C VAL A 89 -7.75 -16.42 9.08
N LEU A 90 -7.14 -15.31 9.50
CA LEU A 90 -7.56 -14.57 10.69
C LEU A 90 -8.88 -13.84 10.50
N GLU A 91 -9.11 -13.22 9.35
CA GLU A 91 -10.38 -12.57 9.04
C GLU A 91 -11.52 -13.60 9.00
N ALA A 92 -11.31 -14.75 8.36
CA ALA A 92 -12.30 -15.83 8.39
C ALA A 92 -12.57 -16.30 9.83
N ALA A 93 -11.52 -16.43 10.65
CA ALA A 93 -11.65 -16.85 12.06
C ALA A 93 -12.40 -15.79 12.91
N LYS A 94 -12.15 -14.48 12.72
CA LYS A 94 -12.85 -13.37 13.39
C LYS A 94 -14.36 -13.40 13.18
N THR A 95 -14.83 -13.94 12.06
CA THR A 95 -16.28 -14.10 11.79
C THR A 95 -16.95 -15.24 12.56
N GLY A 96 -16.21 -15.95 13.42
CA GLY A 96 -16.69 -17.09 14.19
C GLY A 96 -16.73 -18.40 13.38
N MET A 97 -16.05 -18.46 12.24
CA MET A 97 -15.95 -19.67 11.43
C MET A 97 -14.84 -20.58 11.98
N ASN A 98 -15.05 -21.89 11.90
CA ASN A 98 -13.98 -22.86 12.13
C ASN A 98 -13.09 -22.90 10.88
N VAL A 99 -11.85 -22.44 10.99
CA VAL A 99 -10.90 -22.31 9.88
C VAL A 99 -9.78 -23.34 10.01
N GLU A 100 -9.62 -24.22 9.03
CA GLU A 100 -8.38 -24.99 8.86
C GLU A 100 -7.40 -24.15 8.04
N ALA A 101 -6.39 -23.61 8.71
CA ALA A 101 -5.35 -22.78 8.10
C ALA A 101 -4.28 -23.68 7.48
N ILE A 102 -4.15 -23.67 6.16
CA ILE A 102 -3.08 -24.38 5.47
C ILE A 102 -2.00 -23.37 5.11
N LEU A 103 -0.92 -23.39 5.89
CA LEU A 103 0.16 -22.42 5.81
C LEU A 103 1.46 -23.07 5.34
N ASP A 104 2.36 -22.25 4.83
CA ASP A 104 3.75 -22.67 4.63
C ASP A 104 4.40 -23.03 6.00
N PRO A 105 5.46 -23.84 6.00
CA PRO A 105 6.10 -24.30 7.23
C PRO A 105 6.55 -23.19 8.17
N ALA A 106 6.94 -22.04 7.63
CA ALA A 106 7.56 -20.98 8.39
C ALA A 106 6.49 -20.01 8.97
N SER A 107 5.41 -19.70 8.24
CA SER A 107 4.20 -19.05 8.80
C SER A 107 3.52 -19.92 9.85
N ALA A 108 3.49 -21.24 9.66
CA ALA A 108 2.97 -22.17 10.64
C ALA A 108 3.87 -22.24 11.89
N ALA A 109 5.19 -22.29 11.72
CA ALA A 109 6.15 -22.30 12.82
C ALA A 109 6.05 -21.01 13.64
N LEU A 110 5.93 -19.87 12.96
CA LEU A 110 5.65 -18.59 13.57
C LEU A 110 4.32 -18.62 14.34
N LEU A 111 3.19 -18.98 13.74
CA LEU A 111 1.91 -19.02 14.46
C LEU A 111 1.93 -19.95 15.69
N ARG A 112 2.65 -21.07 15.59
CA ARG A 112 2.88 -21.97 16.73
C ARG A 112 3.74 -21.30 17.81
N ALA A 113 4.78 -20.58 17.41
CA ALA A 113 5.60 -19.78 18.32
C ALA A 113 4.79 -18.66 19.00
N LEU A 114 3.87 -18.03 18.27
CA LEU A 114 2.99 -16.98 18.79
C LEU A 114 1.95 -17.51 19.78
N SER A 115 1.62 -18.79 19.71
CA SER A 115 0.67 -19.42 20.63
C SER A 115 1.17 -19.51 22.09
N ASP A 116 2.45 -19.23 22.33
CA ASP A 116 3.09 -19.21 23.64
C ASP A 116 3.50 -17.76 24.04
N PRO A 117 2.80 -17.11 24.98
CA PRO A 117 3.14 -15.77 25.45
C PRO A 117 4.58 -15.63 25.96
N GLU A 118 5.18 -16.70 26.51
CA GLU A 118 6.57 -16.66 26.95
C GLU A 118 7.55 -16.47 25.78
N THR A 119 7.17 -16.87 24.56
CA THR A 119 8.00 -16.67 23.36
C THR A 119 8.11 -15.19 23.00
N ILE A 120 7.04 -14.40 23.17
CA ILE A 120 7.07 -12.95 22.92
C ILE A 120 8.03 -12.27 23.91
N ASP A 121 7.94 -12.64 25.19
CA ASP A 121 8.82 -12.08 26.23
C ASP A 121 10.29 -12.49 26.04
N ARG A 122 10.55 -13.76 25.67
CA ARG A 122 11.90 -14.22 25.30
C ARG A 122 12.43 -13.46 24.10
N ALA A 123 11.61 -13.25 23.07
CA ALA A 123 11.97 -12.50 21.88
C ALA A 123 12.23 -11.01 22.19
N ARG A 124 11.44 -10.42 23.09
CA ARG A 124 11.63 -9.04 23.60
C ARG A 124 12.96 -8.88 24.32
N GLU A 125 13.29 -9.79 25.24
CA GLU A 125 14.59 -9.77 25.92
C GLU A 125 15.75 -10.05 24.95
N LEU A 126 15.52 -10.88 23.93
CA LEU A 126 16.51 -11.13 22.91
C LEU A 126 16.73 -9.94 21.97
N ALA A 127 15.68 -9.25 21.55
CA ALA A 127 15.74 -8.00 20.80
C ALA A 127 16.48 -6.91 21.59
N LYS A 128 16.22 -6.79 22.90
CA LYS A 128 16.98 -5.88 23.79
C LYS A 128 18.46 -6.24 23.87
N ARG A 129 18.81 -7.52 23.95
CA ARG A 129 20.21 -7.98 23.96
C ARG A 129 20.91 -7.72 22.62
N ALA A 130 20.25 -8.05 21.52
CA ALA A 130 20.75 -7.80 20.17
C ALA A 130 20.97 -6.30 19.95
N TRP A 131 20.00 -5.48 20.37
CA TRP A 131 20.14 -4.02 20.37
C TRP A 131 21.32 -3.55 21.19
N ARG A 132 21.46 -3.94 22.46
CA ARG A 132 22.60 -3.51 23.29
C ARG A 132 23.96 -3.93 22.70
N ALA A 133 24.02 -5.07 22.02
CA ALA A 133 25.22 -5.50 21.31
C ALA A 133 25.48 -4.61 20.09
N ALA A 134 24.49 -4.46 19.21
CA ALA A 134 24.58 -3.64 18.01
C ALA A 134 24.85 -2.17 18.32
N SER A 135 24.17 -1.58 19.31
CA SER A 135 24.36 -0.19 19.72
C SER A 135 25.77 0.12 20.18
N ARG A 136 26.53 -0.84 20.71
CA ARG A 136 27.94 -0.65 21.06
C ARG A 136 28.86 -0.69 19.84
N GLU A 137 28.56 -1.56 18.88
CA GLU A 137 29.34 -1.68 17.64
C GLU A 137 29.02 -0.55 16.65
N LEU A 138 27.79 -0.03 16.70
CA LEU A 138 27.32 1.11 15.91
C LEU A 138 27.55 2.45 16.62
N GLU A 139 28.03 2.43 17.86
CA GLU A 139 28.38 3.65 18.60
C GLU A 139 29.53 4.36 17.88
N GLY A 140 29.27 5.58 17.40
CA GLY A 140 30.23 6.36 16.61
C GLY A 140 29.81 6.54 15.16
N LEU A 141 29.13 5.55 14.55
CA LEU A 141 28.65 5.61 13.16
C LEU A 141 27.37 6.44 12.99
N TYR A 142 26.62 6.57 14.08
CA TYR A 142 25.43 7.41 14.17
C TYR A 142 25.59 8.40 15.34
N SER A 143 25.26 9.66 15.10
CA SER A 143 25.10 10.65 16.16
C SER A 143 23.87 10.33 17.00
N LYS A 144 23.95 10.57 18.32
CA LYS A 144 22.83 10.35 19.24
C LYS A 144 21.68 11.34 19.04
N ARG A 145 21.95 12.49 18.41
CA ARG A 145 20.97 13.56 18.15
C ARG A 145 20.28 13.43 16.80
N ASP A 146 20.79 12.58 15.93
CA ASP A 146 20.35 12.51 14.53
C ASP A 146 19.31 11.39 14.41
N THR A 147 18.19 11.69 13.78
CA THR A 147 17.07 10.75 13.58
C THR A 147 17.13 10.12 12.20
N ALA A 148 17.42 10.92 11.19
CA ALA A 148 17.50 10.49 9.81
C ALA A 148 18.51 11.33 9.02
N TYR A 149 18.93 10.80 7.88
CA TYR A 149 19.82 11.42 6.92
C TYR A 149 19.12 11.35 5.57
N LEU A 150 19.06 12.48 4.86
CA LEU A 150 18.45 12.55 3.55
C LEU A 150 19.54 12.43 2.48
N TRP A 151 19.30 11.53 1.53
CA TRP A 151 20.22 11.26 0.44
C TRP A 151 19.54 11.51 -0.90
N VAL A 152 20.33 12.00 -1.87
CA VAL A 152 19.89 12.14 -3.26
C VAL A 152 20.91 11.51 -4.19
N ARG A 153 20.42 10.95 -5.29
CA ARG A 153 21.27 10.46 -6.38
C ARG A 153 21.79 11.64 -7.21
N ALA A 154 22.86 11.45 -7.97
CA ALA A 154 23.42 12.49 -8.83
C ALA A 154 24.07 11.93 -10.09
N VAL A 155 24.07 12.71 -11.17
CA VAL A 155 24.76 12.36 -12.42
C VAL A 155 25.57 13.52 -12.97
N ASN A 156 26.65 13.20 -13.69
CA ASN A 156 27.45 14.22 -14.36
C ASN A 156 26.72 14.75 -15.60
N CYS A 157 26.54 16.06 -15.67
CA CYS A 157 25.96 16.76 -16.80
C CYS A 157 26.88 16.61 -18.03
N PRO A 158 26.38 16.10 -19.16
CA PRO A 158 27.18 15.96 -20.38
C PRO A 158 27.53 17.28 -21.06
N GLY A 159 26.91 18.40 -20.65
CA GLY A 159 27.21 19.73 -21.19
C GLY A 159 28.42 20.36 -20.52
N CYS A 160 28.38 20.49 -19.20
CA CYS A 160 29.37 21.25 -18.44
C CYS A 160 30.15 20.43 -17.39
N GLY A 161 29.90 19.11 -17.30
CA GLY A 161 30.57 18.22 -16.35
C GLY A 161 30.13 18.35 -14.89
N LEU A 162 29.21 19.27 -14.57
CA LEU A 162 28.68 19.42 -13.21
C LEU A 162 27.96 18.14 -12.76
N LYS A 163 28.25 17.65 -11.57
CA LYS A 163 27.53 16.57 -10.89
C LYS A 163 26.23 17.14 -10.33
N VAL A 164 25.13 16.83 -11.02
CA VAL A 164 23.80 17.39 -10.75
C VAL A 164 23.03 16.39 -9.88
N PRO A 165 22.60 16.77 -8.66
CA PRO A 165 21.73 15.96 -7.84
C PRO A 165 20.36 15.83 -8.50
N ILE A 166 19.73 14.68 -8.37
CA ILE A 166 18.43 14.36 -8.96
C ILE A 166 17.38 14.60 -7.87
N VAL A 167 16.68 15.73 -7.97
CA VAL A 167 15.69 16.18 -7.00
C VAL A 167 14.43 16.57 -7.74
N ASP A 168 13.40 15.74 -7.58
CA ASP A 168 12.02 15.99 -7.99
C ASP A 168 11.28 16.88 -7.00
N ASP A 169 11.54 16.70 -5.72
CA ASP A 169 10.94 17.44 -4.64
C ASP A 169 12.06 17.98 -3.71
N PRO A 170 12.23 19.31 -3.58
CA PRO A 170 13.27 19.88 -2.75
C PRO A 170 12.93 19.86 -1.25
N TRP A 171 11.71 19.50 -0.84
CA TRP A 171 11.31 19.53 0.56
C TRP A 171 12.07 18.49 1.40
N VAL A 172 12.62 18.95 2.53
CA VAL A 172 13.08 18.09 3.63
C VAL A 172 11.97 17.96 4.67
N VAL A 173 11.38 19.08 5.06
CA VAL A 173 10.20 19.15 5.93
C VAL A 173 9.21 20.07 5.25
N GLU A 174 8.05 19.54 4.88
CA GLU A 174 7.06 20.28 4.12
C GLU A 174 6.64 21.55 4.85
N GLY A 175 6.75 22.70 4.19
CA GLY A 175 6.43 24.01 4.75
C GLY A 175 7.47 24.60 5.70
N GLU A 176 8.57 23.90 6.02
CA GLU A 176 9.58 24.39 6.96
C GLU A 176 11.02 24.41 6.40
N TYR A 177 11.48 23.30 5.80
CA TYR A 177 12.85 23.16 5.29
C TYR A 177 12.88 22.60 3.86
N LEU A 178 13.70 23.19 3.00
CA LEU A 178 13.96 22.73 1.64
C LEU A 178 15.46 22.65 1.36
N ILE A 179 15.87 21.87 0.35
CA ILE A 179 17.26 21.78 -0.10
C ILE A 179 17.50 22.86 -1.15
N HIS A 180 18.42 23.77 -0.84
CA HIS A 180 19.05 24.66 -1.81
C HIS A 180 20.34 24.02 -2.33
N PHE A 181 20.69 24.32 -3.58
CA PHE A 181 21.95 23.88 -4.17
C PHE A 181 22.74 25.12 -4.60
N ASP A 182 23.87 25.38 -3.96
CA ASP A 182 24.80 26.39 -4.47
C ASP A 182 25.49 25.83 -5.71
N VAL A 183 25.30 26.52 -6.85
CA VAL A 183 25.76 26.08 -8.16
C VAL A 183 27.00 26.89 -8.53
N PRO A 184 28.21 26.32 -8.38
CA PRO A 184 29.40 27.13 -8.57
C PRO A 184 29.59 27.47 -10.04
N SER A 185 30.19 28.63 -10.32
CA SER A 185 30.50 29.08 -11.68
C SER A 185 31.60 28.24 -12.35
N SER A 186 32.46 27.58 -11.54
CA SER A 186 33.49 26.63 -11.97
C SER A 186 33.63 25.51 -10.92
N GLY A 187 34.02 24.30 -11.33
CA GLY A 187 34.08 23.12 -10.45
C GLY A 187 33.09 22.02 -10.84
N ALA A 188 33.22 20.84 -10.22
CA ALA A 188 32.47 19.65 -10.64
C ALA A 188 31.25 19.33 -9.78
N GLU A 189 31.08 19.93 -8.60
CA GLU A 189 30.02 19.52 -7.65
C GLU A 189 29.21 20.72 -7.17
N VAL A 190 27.96 20.48 -6.76
CA VAL A 190 27.10 21.45 -6.08
C VAL A 190 27.18 21.21 -4.58
N GLU A 191 27.03 22.27 -3.79
CA GLU A 191 26.95 22.16 -2.33
C GLU A 191 25.48 22.22 -1.89
N PRO A 192 24.93 21.15 -1.28
CA PRO A 192 23.58 21.17 -0.75
C PRO A 192 23.52 21.95 0.56
N GLU A 193 22.55 22.85 0.67
CA GLU A 193 22.28 23.62 1.89
C GLU A 193 20.79 23.49 2.23
N PRO A 194 20.42 22.81 3.33
CA PRO A 194 19.06 22.84 3.82
C PRO A 194 18.78 24.23 4.43
N VAL A 195 17.75 24.89 3.92
CA VAL A 195 17.39 26.27 4.27
C VAL A 195 15.94 26.33 4.72
N LYS A 196 15.59 27.37 5.48
CA LYS A 196 14.22 27.59 5.92
C LYS A 196 13.37 28.19 4.80
N VAL A 197 12.07 27.90 4.81
CA VAL A 197 11.12 28.48 3.85
C VAL A 197 11.13 30.00 3.94
N GLY A 198 11.12 30.64 2.76
CA GLY A 198 11.15 32.10 2.61
C GLY A 198 12.54 32.69 2.41
N GLU A 199 13.60 31.89 2.57
CA GLU A 199 14.98 32.34 2.32
C GLU A 199 15.36 32.24 0.84
N VAL A 200 14.91 31.20 0.15
CA VAL A 200 15.18 30.97 -1.28
C VAL A 200 14.00 30.26 -1.97
N GLU A 201 13.95 30.35 -3.30
CA GLU A 201 12.99 29.58 -4.09
C GLU A 201 13.40 28.10 -4.22
N PRO A 202 12.44 27.16 -4.15
CA PRO A 202 12.69 25.74 -4.33
C PRO A 202 13.19 25.44 -5.75
N VAL A 203 14.36 24.82 -5.87
CA VAL A 203 14.94 24.43 -7.16
C VAL A 203 14.83 22.91 -7.36
N GLN A 204 14.00 22.53 -8.31
CA GLN A 204 13.92 21.15 -8.82
C GLN A 204 14.89 20.97 -9.99
N THR A 205 15.73 19.95 -9.89
CA THR A 205 16.63 19.55 -10.98
C THR A 205 15.98 18.49 -11.87
N LEU A 206 15.08 17.67 -11.35
CA LEU A 206 14.31 16.71 -12.13
C LEU A 206 12.95 17.32 -12.51
N ARG A 207 12.59 17.27 -13.79
CA ARG A 207 11.33 17.78 -14.36
C ARG A 207 10.72 16.74 -15.31
N ASP A 208 9.46 16.94 -15.73
CA ASP A 208 8.61 16.05 -16.55
C ASP A 208 9.26 15.26 -17.72
N SER A 209 10.43 15.67 -18.22
CA SER A 209 11.11 15.02 -19.34
C SER A 209 12.56 14.59 -19.07
N GLY A 210 13.09 14.84 -17.87
CA GLY A 210 14.49 14.56 -17.56
C GLY A 210 15.12 15.52 -16.55
N LEU A 211 16.42 15.39 -16.40
CA LEU A 211 17.23 16.17 -15.47
C LEU A 211 17.73 17.45 -16.17
N VAL A 212 17.41 18.62 -15.61
CA VAL A 212 17.89 19.91 -16.10
C VAL A 212 19.10 20.34 -15.27
N CYS A 213 20.25 20.50 -15.94
CA CYS A 213 21.46 20.98 -15.29
C CYS A 213 21.30 22.45 -14.88
N PRO A 214 21.45 22.80 -13.59
CA PRO A 214 21.20 24.15 -13.13
C PRO A 214 22.28 25.15 -13.57
N ARG A 215 23.48 24.69 -13.97
CA ARG A 215 24.55 25.55 -14.48
C ARG A 215 24.40 25.93 -15.95
N CYS A 216 24.11 24.95 -16.82
CA CYS A 216 24.12 25.17 -18.27
C CYS A 216 22.75 25.02 -18.94
N GLY A 217 21.70 24.69 -18.19
CA GLY A 217 20.35 24.49 -18.69
C GLY A 217 20.16 23.23 -19.55
N ARG A 218 21.21 22.43 -19.77
CA ARG A 218 21.10 21.21 -20.58
C ARG A 218 20.15 20.21 -19.92
N ASN A 219 19.18 19.74 -20.69
CA ASN A 219 18.28 18.65 -20.30
C ASN A 219 18.92 17.30 -20.66
N VAL A 220 18.98 16.39 -19.69
CA VAL A 220 19.35 14.98 -19.85
C VAL A 220 18.05 14.18 -19.77
N GLY A 221 17.59 13.71 -20.93
CA GLY A 221 16.34 12.95 -21.02
C GLY A 221 16.37 11.68 -20.18
N GLU A 222 15.19 11.21 -19.79
CA GLU A 222 15.03 10.08 -18.86
C GLU A 222 15.78 8.80 -19.27
N ALA A 223 15.68 8.38 -20.53
CA ALA A 223 16.38 7.18 -21.01
C ALA A 223 17.91 7.32 -20.89
N GLU A 224 18.44 8.51 -21.15
CA GLU A 224 19.87 8.81 -20.98
C GLU A 224 20.24 8.84 -19.49
N LEU A 225 19.38 9.42 -18.64
CA LEU A 225 19.57 9.44 -17.18
C LEU A 225 19.68 8.02 -16.61
N ARG A 226 18.75 7.12 -16.96
CA ARG A 226 18.75 5.71 -16.56
C ARG A 226 20.03 4.99 -17.02
N SER A 227 20.39 5.16 -18.29
CA SER A 227 21.62 4.57 -18.83
C SER A 227 22.87 5.05 -18.09
N ARG A 228 22.95 6.34 -17.75
CA ARG A 228 24.08 6.92 -17.02
C ARG A 228 24.19 6.38 -15.59
N LEU A 229 23.05 6.24 -14.91
CA LEU A 229 23.02 5.63 -13.57
C LEU A 229 23.51 4.19 -13.59
N LEU A 230 23.03 3.39 -14.54
CA LEU A 230 23.47 2.01 -14.71
C LEU A 230 24.98 1.92 -14.99
N VAL A 231 25.48 2.70 -15.97
CA VAL A 231 26.90 2.71 -16.31
C VAL A 231 27.76 3.10 -15.11
N SER A 232 27.36 4.14 -14.38
CA SER A 232 28.12 4.66 -13.25
C SER A 232 28.36 3.63 -12.14
N GLN A 233 27.36 2.79 -11.89
CA GLN A 233 27.41 1.72 -10.89
C GLN A 233 28.28 0.56 -11.36
N VAL A 234 28.14 0.14 -12.62
CA VAL A 234 28.93 -0.97 -13.19
C VAL A 234 30.42 -0.62 -13.28
N THR A 235 30.75 0.64 -13.58
CA THR A 235 32.15 1.07 -13.70
C THR A 235 32.83 1.35 -12.36
N GLY A 236 32.14 1.18 -11.22
CA GLY A 236 32.68 1.55 -9.91
C GLY A 236 33.05 3.03 -9.83
N GLY A 237 32.28 3.89 -10.51
CA GLY A 237 32.50 5.33 -10.50
C GLY A 237 32.33 5.92 -9.09
N PRO A 238 32.89 7.12 -8.84
CA PRO A 238 32.74 7.79 -7.54
C PRO A 238 31.26 7.87 -7.19
N ASP A 239 30.95 7.56 -5.93
CA ASP A 239 29.59 7.37 -5.48
C ASP A 239 28.67 8.53 -5.90
N HIS A 240 27.63 8.17 -6.63
CA HIS A 240 26.69 9.10 -7.25
C HIS A 240 25.58 9.48 -6.27
N ARG A 241 25.94 9.67 -5.01
CA ARG A 241 25.03 9.91 -3.89
C ARG A 241 25.54 11.08 -3.09
N TYR A 242 24.63 11.95 -2.68
CA TYR A 242 24.88 13.06 -1.78
C TYR A 242 24.01 12.91 -0.56
N MET A 243 24.63 12.93 0.63
CA MET A 243 23.90 13.30 1.82
C MET A 243 23.63 14.81 1.68
N VAL A 244 22.36 15.20 1.78
CA VAL A 244 21.94 16.59 1.54
C VAL A 244 21.37 17.25 2.78
N ALA A 245 20.91 16.46 3.74
CA ALA A 245 20.41 16.96 5.01
C ALA A 245 20.54 15.92 6.11
N VAL A 246 20.63 16.39 7.35
CA VAL A 246 20.58 15.60 8.58
C VAL A 246 19.41 16.13 9.41
N VAL A 247 18.48 15.24 9.74
CA VAL A 247 17.33 15.57 10.59
C VAL A 247 17.68 15.24 12.02
N LYS A 248 17.48 16.20 12.92
CA LYS A 248 17.77 16.09 14.34
C LYS A 248 16.53 15.67 15.13
N GLU A 249 16.75 15.25 16.37
CA GLU A 249 15.69 14.85 17.29
C GLU A 249 14.70 15.96 17.64
N ASP A 250 15.15 17.21 17.66
CA ASP A 250 14.29 18.37 17.88
C ASP A 250 13.53 18.82 16.61
N GLY A 251 13.65 18.06 15.52
CA GLY A 251 13.03 18.38 14.23
C GLY A 251 13.83 19.38 13.39
N SER A 252 14.93 19.93 13.91
CA SER A 252 15.79 20.80 13.12
C SER A 252 16.50 20.04 12.01
N VAL A 253 16.81 20.76 10.93
CA VAL A 253 17.50 20.21 9.76
C VAL A 253 18.81 20.96 9.58
N GLU A 254 19.91 20.22 9.44
CA GLU A 254 21.26 20.76 9.26
C GLU A 254 21.90 20.17 8.00
N PRO A 255 22.85 20.89 7.35
CA PRO A 255 23.69 20.29 6.33
C PRO A 255 24.54 19.16 6.93
N PRO A 256 24.93 18.16 6.12
CA PRO A 256 25.84 17.11 6.58
C PRO A 256 27.18 17.71 7.01
N SER A 257 27.64 17.33 8.20
CA SER A 257 28.97 17.72 8.68
C SER A 257 30.07 16.84 8.09
N GLY A 258 31.32 17.29 8.18
CA GLY A 258 32.47 16.44 7.83
C GLY A 258 32.53 15.14 8.63
N ASP A 259 32.06 15.16 9.88
CA ASP A 259 31.96 13.97 10.72
C ASP A 259 30.91 12.98 10.19
N ASP A 260 29.79 13.46 9.67
CA ASP A 260 28.74 12.59 9.12
C ASP A 260 29.23 11.81 7.89
N LEU A 261 29.98 12.49 7.02
CA LEU A 261 30.61 11.86 5.87
C LEU A 261 31.74 10.91 6.29
N ALA A 262 32.54 11.27 7.29
CA ALA A 262 33.60 10.42 7.83
C ALA A 262 33.04 9.11 8.41
N ARG A 263 31.89 9.15 9.10
CA ARG A 263 31.19 7.96 9.63
C ARG A 263 30.70 7.02 8.53
N VAL A 264 30.26 7.57 7.40
CA VAL A 264 29.86 6.74 6.23
C VAL A 264 31.07 6.03 5.65
N ALA A 265 32.19 6.74 5.50
CA ALA A 265 33.44 6.15 5.01
C ALA A 265 33.99 5.09 5.98
N GLU A 266 33.94 5.35 7.29
CA GLU A 266 34.31 4.38 8.33
C GLU A 266 33.47 3.11 8.23
N ALA A 267 32.15 3.24 8.06
CA ALA A 267 31.27 2.09 7.89
C ALA A 267 31.57 1.30 6.61
N GLU A 268 31.99 1.95 5.52
CA GLU A 268 32.40 1.28 4.28
C GLU A 268 33.66 0.44 4.50
N GLU A 269 34.68 0.99 5.16
CA GLU A 269 35.91 0.27 5.49
C GLU A 269 35.64 -0.89 6.46
N GLU A 270 34.76 -0.68 7.44
CA GLU A 270 34.36 -1.72 8.37
C GLU A 270 33.57 -2.84 7.67
N LEU A 271 32.68 -2.51 6.73
CA LEU A 271 31.96 -3.50 5.91
C LEU A 271 32.94 -4.35 5.09
N LYS A 272 33.97 -3.73 4.48
CA LYS A 272 35.05 -4.44 3.77
C LYS A 272 35.81 -5.38 4.71
N ARG A 273 36.11 -4.94 5.94
CA ARG A 273 36.81 -5.74 6.95
C ARG A 273 35.98 -6.93 7.43
N LEU A 274 34.67 -6.74 7.55
CA LEU A 274 33.75 -7.74 8.09
C LEU A 274 33.10 -8.64 7.03
N ALA A 275 33.54 -8.56 5.77
CA ALA A 275 32.96 -9.31 4.65
C ALA A 275 32.82 -10.82 4.92
N ASP A 276 33.72 -11.41 5.72
CA ASP A 276 33.67 -12.84 6.10
C ASP A 276 32.76 -13.16 7.30
N GLY A 277 32.38 -12.14 8.10
CA GLY A 277 31.69 -12.31 9.38
C GLY A 277 30.29 -11.68 9.47
N VAL A 278 29.93 -10.86 8.49
CA VAL A 278 28.65 -10.17 8.38
C VAL A 278 27.93 -10.70 7.15
N ILE A 279 26.67 -11.07 7.34
CA ILE A 279 25.88 -11.64 6.25
C ILE A 279 25.37 -10.49 5.39
N VAL A 280 26.11 -10.19 4.32
CA VAL A 280 25.73 -9.21 3.29
C VAL A 280 25.32 -9.96 2.03
N PRO A 281 24.20 -9.58 1.38
CA PRO A 281 23.64 -10.31 0.24
C PRO A 281 24.33 -9.88 -1.07
N TYR A 282 25.66 -10.03 -1.14
CA TYR A 282 26.40 -9.73 -2.36
C TYR A 282 26.10 -10.75 -3.47
N GLY A 283 25.94 -10.27 -4.70
CA GLY A 283 25.65 -11.06 -5.88
C GLY A 283 24.18 -11.47 -6.02
N GLU A 284 23.28 -10.89 -5.20
CA GLU A 284 21.86 -11.18 -5.29
C GLU A 284 21.17 -10.16 -6.19
N GLU A 285 20.53 -10.66 -7.24
CA GLU A 285 19.73 -9.83 -8.14
C GLU A 285 18.58 -9.19 -7.36
N PRO A 286 18.40 -7.86 -7.48
CA PRO A 286 17.22 -7.20 -6.96
C PRO A 286 16.03 -7.61 -7.85
N PRO A 287 14.85 -7.87 -7.27
CA PRO A 287 13.65 -8.18 -8.03
C PRO A 287 13.16 -6.95 -8.80
N GLY A 288 12.24 -7.19 -9.73
CA GLY A 288 11.60 -6.15 -10.51
C GLY A 288 12.58 -5.46 -11.46
N ASP A 289 12.37 -4.17 -11.67
CA ASP A 289 13.14 -3.34 -12.60
C ASP A 289 14.21 -2.48 -11.91
N ALA A 290 14.52 -2.73 -10.63
CA ALA A 290 15.55 -2.02 -9.87
C ALA A 290 16.91 -1.98 -10.60
N HIS A 291 17.26 -3.04 -11.33
CA HIS A 291 18.45 -3.08 -12.18
C HIS A 291 18.44 -1.97 -13.24
N ALA A 292 17.31 -1.68 -13.87
CA ALA A 292 17.18 -0.62 -14.88
C ALA A 292 17.41 0.79 -14.32
N TYR A 293 17.37 0.93 -13.00
CA TYR A 293 17.61 2.19 -12.31
C TYR A 293 18.99 2.25 -11.63
N GLY A 294 19.86 1.27 -11.84
CA GLY A 294 21.21 1.27 -11.27
C GLY A 294 21.25 0.75 -9.83
N VAL A 295 20.38 -0.19 -9.49
CA VAL A 295 20.60 -1.09 -8.35
C VAL A 295 20.81 -2.47 -8.96
N PRO A 296 22.06 -2.85 -9.29
CA PRO A 296 22.33 -4.15 -9.91
C PRO A 296 22.33 -5.30 -8.90
N ASP A 297 22.35 -4.97 -7.61
CA ASP A 297 22.52 -5.93 -6.51
C ASP A 297 21.75 -5.46 -5.26
N VAL A 298 21.24 -6.40 -4.47
CA VAL A 298 20.54 -6.16 -3.19
C VAL A 298 21.37 -5.28 -2.25
N SER A 299 22.69 -5.47 -2.16
CA SER A 299 23.56 -4.65 -1.32
C SER A 299 23.57 -3.18 -1.76
N VAL A 300 23.40 -2.89 -3.05
CA VAL A 300 23.33 -1.52 -3.60
C VAL A 300 22.02 -0.82 -3.21
N ALA A 301 21.03 -1.55 -2.68
CA ALA A 301 19.81 -0.96 -2.14
C ALA A 301 20.01 -0.33 -0.76
N PHE A 302 21.21 -0.34 -0.19
CA PHE A 302 21.50 0.15 1.16
C PHE A 302 22.82 0.90 1.21
N ASP A 303 22.89 2.01 1.92
CA ASP A 303 24.14 2.72 2.21
C ASP A 303 25.07 1.87 3.10
N PRO A 304 26.41 2.08 3.07
CA PRO A 304 27.34 1.27 3.83
C PRO A 304 27.02 1.18 5.33
N ARG A 305 26.59 2.29 5.95
CA ARG A 305 26.14 2.29 7.36
C ARG A 305 24.91 1.42 7.58
N GLN A 306 23.92 1.49 6.69
CA GLN A 306 22.69 0.69 6.75
C GLN A 306 23.02 -0.81 6.64
N LEU A 307 23.85 -1.19 5.65
CA LEU A 307 24.29 -2.58 5.46
C LEU A 307 25.02 -3.12 6.69
N LEU A 308 25.98 -2.35 7.19
CA LEU A 308 26.76 -2.73 8.37
C LEU A 308 25.85 -2.90 9.59
N ALA A 309 24.94 -1.96 9.82
CA ALA A 309 23.99 -2.02 10.92
C ALA A 309 23.05 -3.23 10.82
N HIS A 310 22.48 -3.50 9.63
CA HIS A 310 21.62 -4.66 9.41
C HIS A 310 22.38 -5.96 9.65
N GLY A 311 23.61 -6.06 9.16
CA GLY A 311 24.41 -7.26 9.30
C GLY A 311 24.93 -7.50 10.74
N ILE A 312 25.26 -6.45 11.49
CA ILE A 312 25.58 -6.53 12.92
C ILE A 312 24.37 -7.01 13.73
N LEU A 313 23.19 -6.41 13.49
CA LEU A 313 21.94 -6.84 14.12
C LEU A 313 21.65 -8.31 13.81
N ALA A 314 21.80 -8.71 12.55
CA ALA A 314 21.54 -10.08 12.16
C ALA A 314 22.51 -11.10 12.77
N LYS A 315 23.80 -10.74 12.86
CA LYS A 315 24.80 -11.54 13.56
C LYS A 315 24.44 -11.71 15.04
N ALA A 316 23.97 -10.65 15.70
CA ALA A 316 23.53 -10.70 17.09
C ALA A 316 22.32 -11.62 17.29
N VAL A 317 21.40 -11.69 16.31
CA VAL A 317 20.24 -12.60 16.33
C VAL A 317 20.64 -14.05 16.10
N LYS A 318 21.57 -14.31 15.17
CA LYS A 318 22.01 -15.68 14.83
C LYS A 318 22.66 -16.41 16.00
N GLY A 319 23.32 -15.69 16.91
CA GLY A 319 24.05 -16.27 18.06
C GLY A 319 23.18 -16.87 19.17
N THR A 320 21.86 -16.93 19.01
CA THR A 320 20.93 -17.08 20.14
C THR A 320 20.33 -18.48 20.29
N GLY A 321 20.30 -19.27 19.21
CA GLY A 321 19.81 -20.65 19.22
C GLY A 321 18.29 -20.84 19.43
N ASP A 322 17.54 -19.77 19.66
CA ASP A 322 16.08 -19.79 19.84
C ASP A 322 15.38 -19.43 18.52
N ALA A 323 14.98 -20.45 17.75
CA ALA A 323 14.41 -20.27 16.41
C ALA A 323 13.09 -19.47 16.39
N PRO A 324 12.11 -19.73 17.29
CA PRO A 324 10.92 -18.89 17.46
C PRO A 324 11.25 -17.41 17.67
N SER A 325 12.06 -17.08 18.68
CA SER A 325 12.41 -15.70 18.99
C SER A 325 13.23 -15.06 17.88
N SER A 326 14.12 -15.82 17.23
CA SER A 326 14.92 -15.33 16.11
C SER A 326 14.04 -14.95 14.90
N SER A 327 12.95 -15.67 14.67
CA SER A 327 12.01 -15.38 13.58
C SER A 327 11.29 -14.04 13.79
N LEU A 328 10.90 -13.74 15.02
CA LEU A 328 10.29 -12.46 15.39
C LEU A 328 11.27 -11.30 15.24
N ILE A 329 12.53 -11.51 15.63
CA ILE A 329 13.54 -10.47 15.49
C ILE A 329 13.94 -10.27 14.03
N ALA A 330 13.97 -11.35 13.23
CA ALA A 330 14.15 -11.25 11.79
C ALA A 330 13.02 -10.44 11.13
N ALA A 331 11.77 -10.58 11.60
CA ALA A 331 10.65 -9.74 11.14
C ALA A 331 10.86 -8.26 11.48
N ALA A 332 11.35 -7.94 12.68
CA ALA A 332 11.68 -6.57 13.06
C ALA A 332 12.83 -5.98 12.22
N LEU A 333 13.85 -6.78 11.93
CA LEU A 333 14.96 -6.39 11.06
C LEU A 333 14.51 -6.19 9.61
N ALA A 334 13.58 -7.01 9.12
CA ALA A 334 12.98 -6.84 7.80
C ALA A 334 12.19 -5.54 7.73
N LEU A 335 11.34 -5.24 8.72
CA LEU A 335 10.60 -3.99 8.80
C LEU A 335 11.55 -2.77 8.81
N LEU A 336 12.60 -2.84 9.62
CA LEU A 336 13.62 -1.79 9.66
C LEU A 336 14.30 -1.62 8.29
N SER A 337 14.66 -2.72 7.63
CA SER A 337 15.30 -2.71 6.32
C SER A 337 14.39 -2.11 5.24
N VAL A 338 13.08 -2.39 5.27
CA VAL A 338 12.10 -1.77 4.35
C VAL A 338 12.03 -0.26 4.54
N ARG A 339 12.11 0.22 5.78
CA ARG A 339 12.08 1.67 6.08
C ARG A 339 13.43 2.34 5.85
N ASN A 340 14.50 1.57 5.85
CA ASN A 340 15.88 2.05 5.85
C ASN A 340 16.63 1.57 4.59
N SER A 341 15.96 1.62 3.44
CA SER A 341 16.55 1.28 2.15
C SER A 341 16.61 2.50 1.25
N ARG A 342 17.46 2.44 0.21
CA ARG A 342 17.48 3.44 -0.87
C ARG A 342 16.23 3.42 -1.76
N LEU A 343 15.31 2.50 -1.51
CA LEU A 343 14.02 2.38 -2.17
C LEU A 343 12.88 2.98 -1.32
N SER A 344 13.20 3.51 -0.15
CA SER A 344 12.25 4.15 0.77
C SER A 344 12.25 5.65 0.46
N PRO A 345 11.22 6.19 -0.23
CA PRO A 345 11.18 7.61 -0.55
C PRO A 345 11.11 8.42 0.73
N TRP A 346 11.73 9.59 0.70
CA TRP A 346 11.60 10.53 1.78
C TRP A 346 10.19 11.11 1.83
N ASN A 347 9.53 11.06 2.99
CA ASN A 347 8.25 11.72 3.22
C ASN A 347 8.49 13.08 3.91
N PRO A 348 8.38 14.20 3.18
CA PRO A 348 8.63 15.53 3.74
C PRO A 348 7.56 15.95 4.76
N ALA A 349 6.33 15.43 4.68
CA ALA A 349 5.27 15.76 5.63
C ALA A 349 5.54 15.18 7.03
N ARG A 350 6.30 14.07 7.10
CA ARG A 350 6.64 13.40 8.37
C ARG A 350 8.12 13.52 8.75
N ALA A 351 8.95 14.07 7.87
CA ALA A 351 10.40 14.13 8.02
C ALA A 351 11.01 12.74 8.32
N GLU A 352 10.53 11.71 7.63
CA GLU A 352 11.02 10.33 7.77
C GLU A 352 10.91 9.58 6.43
N PRO A 353 11.59 8.44 6.24
CA PRO A 353 11.36 7.59 5.09
C PRO A 353 9.97 6.94 5.14
N ASP A 354 9.27 6.98 4.01
CA ASP A 354 8.03 6.24 3.81
C ASP A 354 8.36 4.74 3.65
N PRO A 355 7.67 3.83 4.37
CA PRO A 355 7.76 2.39 4.11
C PRO A 355 7.29 1.99 2.70
N ALA A 356 6.70 2.91 1.95
CA ALA A 356 6.52 2.80 0.51
C ALA A 356 7.79 2.29 -0.16
N VAL A 357 7.69 1.12 -0.77
CA VAL A 357 8.77 0.63 -1.61
C VAL A 357 8.55 1.19 -2.99
N GLY A 358 9.55 1.83 -3.58
CA GLY A 358 9.47 2.35 -4.94
C GLY A 358 10.82 2.90 -5.38
N TRP A 359 11.05 2.99 -6.68
CA TRP A 359 12.22 3.74 -7.12
C TRP A 359 12.07 5.20 -6.71
N THR A 360 13.09 5.76 -6.07
CA THR A 360 13.13 7.17 -5.69
C THR A 360 14.50 7.78 -5.96
N TRP A 361 14.49 9.06 -6.30
CA TRP A 361 15.68 9.88 -6.49
C TRP A 361 16.23 10.43 -5.16
N LYS A 362 15.32 10.59 -4.21
CA LYS A 362 15.52 11.13 -2.86
C LYS A 362 15.03 10.10 -1.84
N TYR A 363 15.93 9.58 -1.04
CA TYR A 363 15.62 8.52 -0.06
C TYR A 363 16.21 8.89 1.30
N GLY A 364 15.61 8.33 2.36
CA GLY A 364 16.10 8.57 3.71
C GLY A 364 16.81 7.35 4.30
N GLU A 365 17.82 7.64 5.10
CA GLU A 365 18.48 6.69 5.99
C GLU A 365 18.07 7.01 7.43
N LEU A 366 17.53 6.02 8.13
CA LEU A 366 17.22 6.08 9.56
C LEU A 366 18.45 5.79 10.41
N ASN A 367 18.52 6.44 11.57
CA ASN A 367 19.41 6.01 12.64
C ASN A 367 18.94 4.66 13.21
N VAL A 368 19.53 3.56 12.73
CA VAL A 368 19.17 2.19 13.09
C VAL A 368 19.19 1.94 14.60
N VAL A 369 20.15 2.53 15.31
CA VAL A 369 20.26 2.36 16.78
C VAL A 369 19.03 2.93 17.48
N ARG A 370 18.49 4.04 16.96
CA ARG A 370 17.31 4.71 17.51
C ARG A 370 16.00 4.06 17.07
N GLU A 371 15.94 3.60 15.82
CA GLU A 371 14.73 3.04 15.23
C GLU A 371 14.49 1.57 15.55
N TRP A 372 15.53 0.84 15.96
CA TRP A 372 15.39 -0.58 16.31
C TRP A 372 14.32 -0.86 17.40
N PRO A 373 14.29 -0.15 18.56
CA PRO A 373 13.23 -0.34 19.54
C PRO A 373 11.83 -0.12 18.95
N ARG A 374 11.64 0.90 18.11
CA ARG A 374 10.35 1.19 17.46
C ARG A 374 9.94 0.09 16.49
N ALA A 375 10.88 -0.39 15.66
CA ALA A 375 10.63 -1.49 14.74
C ALA A 375 10.25 -2.78 15.50
N TRP A 376 10.96 -3.06 16.61
CA TRP A 376 10.63 -4.18 17.48
C TRP A 376 9.26 -4.02 18.14
N ASP A 377 8.97 -2.88 18.75
CA ASP A 377 7.69 -2.64 19.43
C ASP A 377 6.51 -2.75 18.47
N THR A 378 6.70 -2.31 17.22
CA THR A 378 5.71 -2.49 16.14
C THR A 378 5.44 -3.97 15.88
N VAL A 379 6.50 -4.77 15.69
CA VAL A 379 6.36 -6.23 15.46
C VAL A 379 5.80 -6.94 16.69
N ALA A 380 6.20 -6.55 17.89
CA ALA A 380 5.66 -7.10 19.13
C ALA A 380 4.15 -6.81 19.25
N SER A 381 3.71 -5.58 18.99
CA SER A 381 2.29 -5.19 19.02
C SER A 381 1.48 -5.94 17.97
N MET A 382 1.97 -6.05 16.72
CA MET A 382 1.34 -6.86 15.67
C MET A 382 1.11 -8.29 16.14
N VAL A 383 2.12 -8.85 16.80
CA VAL A 383 2.13 -10.22 17.27
C VAL A 383 1.18 -10.39 18.45
N GLU A 384 1.15 -9.46 19.40
CA GLU A 384 0.22 -9.48 20.53
C GLU A 384 -1.24 -9.39 20.04
N GLU A 385 -1.54 -8.47 19.12
CA GLU A 385 -2.87 -8.39 18.48
C GLU A 385 -3.24 -9.69 17.75
N LEU A 386 -2.27 -10.28 17.05
CA LEU A 386 -2.45 -11.56 16.37
C LEU A 386 -2.74 -12.69 17.36
N VAL A 387 -2.04 -12.74 18.48
CA VAL A 387 -2.30 -13.71 19.55
C VAL A 387 -3.70 -13.53 20.13
N GLU A 388 -4.14 -12.29 20.39
CA GLU A 388 -5.50 -12.02 20.87
C GLU A 388 -6.57 -12.46 19.86
N VAL A 389 -6.32 -12.29 18.56
CA VAL A 389 -7.21 -12.80 17.52
C VAL A 389 -7.24 -14.32 17.54
N VAL A 390 -6.07 -14.97 17.58
CA VAL A 390 -5.97 -16.44 17.63
C VAL A 390 -6.65 -16.99 18.89
N ASP A 391 -6.45 -16.37 20.06
CA ASP A 391 -7.05 -16.76 21.33
C ASP A 391 -8.56 -16.62 21.33
N ARG A 392 -9.09 -15.53 20.77
CA ARG A 392 -10.54 -15.39 20.54
C ARG A 392 -11.09 -16.48 19.61
N CYS A 393 -10.24 -17.03 18.76
CA CYS A 393 -10.58 -18.08 17.79
C CYS A 393 -10.22 -19.50 18.27
N ARG A 394 -9.69 -19.71 19.49
CA ARG A 394 -9.19 -21.02 19.99
C ARG A 394 -10.25 -22.12 20.16
N GLY A 395 -11.46 -21.93 19.64
CA GLY A 395 -12.44 -23.00 19.38
C GLY A 395 -12.54 -23.47 17.93
N GLY A 396 -11.85 -22.83 16.98
CA GLY A 396 -12.11 -23.01 15.55
C GLY A 396 -10.92 -23.03 14.59
N VAL A 397 -9.68 -22.72 15.00
CA VAL A 397 -8.54 -22.68 14.06
C VAL A 397 -7.65 -23.92 14.17
N GLU A 398 -7.64 -24.77 13.13
CA GLU A 398 -6.72 -25.91 13.00
C GLU A 398 -5.58 -25.56 12.04
N VAL A 399 -4.33 -25.44 12.51
CA VAL A 399 -3.19 -25.09 11.66
C VAL A 399 -2.52 -26.34 11.09
N ARG A 400 -2.55 -26.51 9.77
CA ARG A 400 -1.83 -27.57 9.06
C ARG A 400 -0.72 -26.99 8.18
N THR A 401 0.44 -27.63 8.24
CA THR A 401 1.57 -27.34 7.34
C THR A 401 1.41 -28.11 6.04
N SER A 402 1.56 -27.45 4.89
CA SER A 402 1.63 -28.14 3.60
C SER A 402 2.98 -27.89 2.93
N HIS A 403 3.72 -28.96 2.65
CA HIS A 403 4.94 -28.90 1.84
C HIS A 403 4.67 -28.64 0.34
N ARG A 404 3.40 -28.65 -0.08
CA ARG A 404 2.97 -28.39 -1.46
C ARG A 404 2.61 -26.93 -1.74
N VAL A 405 2.46 -26.12 -0.70
CA VAL A 405 2.32 -24.67 -0.84
C VAL A 405 3.74 -24.14 -1.02
N GLY A 406 4.12 -23.73 -2.24
CA GLY A 406 5.48 -23.27 -2.54
C GLY A 406 5.90 -22.22 -1.52
N ALA A 407 7.08 -22.36 -0.91
CA ALA A 407 7.43 -21.65 0.33
C ALA A 407 6.97 -20.18 0.38
N TRP A 408 5.93 -19.90 1.18
CA TRP A 408 5.61 -18.54 1.60
C TRP A 408 6.50 -18.21 2.80
N ASP A 409 6.85 -16.93 2.98
CA ASP A 409 7.72 -16.49 4.07
C ASP A 409 6.84 -15.95 5.23
N PRO A 410 7.01 -16.39 6.50
CA PRO A 410 6.27 -15.92 7.67
C PRO A 410 6.30 -14.42 7.85
N VAL A 411 7.41 -13.77 7.49
CA VAL A 411 7.53 -12.31 7.57
C VAL A 411 6.67 -11.66 6.49
N HIS A 412 6.45 -12.32 5.35
CA HIS A 412 5.56 -11.85 4.27
C HIS A 412 4.11 -12.01 4.66
N SER A 413 3.81 -13.15 5.28
CA SER A 413 2.48 -13.46 5.79
C SER A 413 2.10 -12.56 6.96
N LEU A 414 3.02 -12.27 7.89
CA LEU A 414 2.85 -11.28 8.97
C LEU A 414 2.75 -9.87 8.42
N HIS A 415 3.68 -9.46 7.55
CA HIS A 415 3.72 -8.11 7.04
C HIS A 415 2.54 -7.85 6.11
N ARG A 416 2.10 -8.78 5.24
CA ARG A 416 0.84 -8.62 4.48
C ARG A 416 -0.41 -8.71 5.36
N ALA A 417 -0.40 -9.54 6.41
CA ALA A 417 -1.51 -9.58 7.36
C ALA A 417 -1.63 -8.30 8.16
N TRP A 418 -0.51 -7.73 8.57
CA TRP A 418 -0.47 -6.43 9.19
C TRP A 418 -0.72 -5.31 8.19
N PHE A 419 -0.17 -5.32 6.97
CA PHE A 419 -0.42 -4.30 5.95
C PHE A 419 -1.87 -4.32 5.49
N ARG A 420 -2.56 -5.46 5.53
CA ARG A 420 -4.01 -5.55 5.29
C ARG A 420 -4.82 -5.10 6.51
N ALA A 421 -4.42 -5.49 7.72
CA ALA A 421 -5.02 -4.96 8.95
C ALA A 421 -4.78 -3.44 9.12
N LEU A 422 -3.66 -2.93 8.62
CA LEU A 422 -3.30 -1.51 8.50
C LEU A 422 -4.00 -0.85 7.34
N ARG A 423 -4.17 -1.49 6.18
CA ARG A 423 -4.98 -0.94 5.08
C ARG A 423 -6.44 -0.74 5.51
N ASP A 424 -6.88 -1.50 6.51
CA ASP A 424 -8.20 -1.35 7.14
C ASP A 424 -8.20 -0.32 8.29
N THR A 425 -7.04 0.17 8.75
CA THR A 425 -6.89 1.21 9.81
C THR A 425 -6.16 2.50 9.39
N VAL A 426 -5.52 2.53 8.22
CA VAL A 426 -4.82 3.65 7.58
C VAL A 426 -5.23 3.67 6.10
N PRO A 427 -5.96 4.70 5.66
CA PRO A 427 -6.59 4.74 4.35
C PRO A 427 -5.58 5.30 3.34
N ASP A 428 -4.82 4.47 2.64
CA ASP A 428 -4.28 4.87 1.34
C ASP A 428 -3.59 3.73 0.59
N ARG A 429 -3.71 3.81 -0.75
CA ARG A 429 -3.08 3.03 -1.84
C ARG A 429 -3.91 1.88 -2.42
N GLY A 430 -4.38 2.16 -3.64
CA GLY A 430 -5.08 1.24 -4.53
C GLY A 430 -4.22 0.60 -5.63
N HIS A 431 -4.91 -0.32 -6.32
CA HIS A 431 -4.66 -1.03 -7.58
C HIS A 431 -3.88 -2.35 -7.61
N HIS A 432 -4.46 -3.33 -8.32
CA HIS A 432 -3.79 -4.45 -9.01
C HIS A 432 -4.62 -4.86 -10.25
N ASP A 433 -3.97 -4.97 -11.40
CA ASP A 433 -4.43 -5.63 -12.63
C ASP A 433 -3.48 -6.82 -12.93
N VAL A 434 -4.01 -7.98 -13.32
CA VAL A 434 -3.27 -9.25 -13.42
C VAL A 434 -2.82 -9.55 -14.86
N PRO A 435 -1.56 -9.95 -15.13
CA PRO A 435 -1.17 -10.51 -16.42
C PRO A 435 -1.49 -12.01 -16.48
N THR A 436 -2.20 -12.42 -17.53
CA THR A 436 -2.58 -13.82 -17.81
C THR A 436 -2.07 -14.21 -19.20
N HIS A 437 -1.17 -15.19 -19.33
CA HIS A 437 -1.09 -16.04 -20.53
C HIS A 437 -0.37 -17.37 -20.25
N VAL A 438 -1.06 -18.47 -20.55
CA VAL A 438 -0.51 -19.81 -20.83
C VAL A 438 -1.01 -20.19 -22.22
N GLU A 439 -0.13 -20.70 -23.09
CA GLU A 439 -0.49 -21.08 -24.45
C GLU A 439 -1.06 -22.50 -24.49
N VAL A 440 -2.27 -22.64 -25.04
CA VAL A 440 -2.93 -23.93 -25.26
C VAL A 440 -3.34 -24.00 -26.72
N SER A 441 -3.02 -25.10 -27.41
CA SER A 441 -3.37 -25.28 -28.82
C SER A 441 -4.32 -26.47 -29.01
N TRP A 442 -5.17 -26.40 -30.03
CA TRP A 442 -6.15 -27.43 -30.36
C TRP A 442 -5.65 -28.26 -31.54
N GLU A 443 -5.38 -29.55 -31.32
CA GLU A 443 -4.91 -30.49 -32.34
C GLU A 443 -5.71 -31.81 -32.22
N GLY A 444 -6.24 -32.31 -33.35
CA GLY A 444 -6.78 -33.68 -33.43
C GLY A 444 -8.08 -33.97 -32.66
N GLY A 445 -8.89 -32.96 -32.35
CA GLY A 445 -10.16 -33.14 -31.63
C GLY A 445 -10.06 -33.05 -30.11
N GLY A 446 -8.94 -32.53 -29.58
CA GLY A 446 -8.76 -32.21 -28.16
C GLY A 446 -7.76 -31.07 -27.94
N TRP A 447 -7.78 -30.50 -26.74
CA TRP A 447 -6.81 -29.49 -26.31
C TRP A 447 -5.48 -30.15 -25.94
N LYS A 448 -4.38 -29.60 -26.48
CA LYS A 448 -3.02 -30.02 -26.18
C LYS A 448 -2.31 -28.88 -25.45
N VAL A 449 -1.92 -29.14 -24.22
CA VAL A 449 -0.99 -28.28 -23.46
C VAL A 449 0.41 -28.69 -23.89
N VAL A 450 1.21 -27.76 -24.44
CA VAL A 450 2.63 -28.02 -24.75
C VAL A 450 3.43 -27.82 -23.47
N PRO A 451 3.96 -28.88 -22.82
CA PRO A 451 4.70 -28.72 -21.58
C PRO A 451 6.12 -28.27 -21.91
N GLY A 452 6.63 -27.24 -21.22
CA GLY A 452 8.06 -27.10 -21.04
C GLY A 452 8.56 -28.30 -20.21
N ASP A 453 9.71 -28.86 -20.58
CA ASP A 453 10.27 -30.07 -20.00
C ASP A 453 10.58 -29.91 -18.49
N GLU A 454 9.60 -30.15 -17.62
CA GLU A 454 9.70 -30.57 -16.20
C GLU A 454 8.32 -30.43 -15.52
N ILE A 455 7.46 -31.43 -15.65
CA ILE A 455 6.24 -31.54 -14.84
C ILE A 455 6.21 -32.90 -14.12
N PRO A 456 6.23 -32.96 -12.77
CA PRO A 456 6.16 -34.19 -12.01
C PRO A 456 4.86 -34.98 -12.16
N HIS A 457 4.96 -36.30 -11.98
CA HIS A 457 3.96 -37.36 -12.18
C HIS A 457 2.55 -37.12 -11.57
N VAL A 458 2.41 -36.19 -10.60
CA VAL A 458 1.13 -35.86 -9.94
C VAL A 458 0.19 -35.06 -10.85
N TRP A 459 0.70 -34.29 -11.81
CA TRP A 459 -0.12 -33.55 -12.77
C TRP A 459 -0.70 -34.42 -13.88
N ARG A 460 -0.12 -35.59 -14.14
CA ARG A 460 -0.63 -36.56 -15.13
C ARG A 460 -1.91 -37.24 -14.64
N GLU A 461 -2.00 -37.52 -13.34
CA GLU A 461 -3.22 -38.07 -12.74
C GLU A 461 -4.31 -37.02 -12.54
N LEU A 462 -3.95 -35.77 -12.22
CA LEU A 462 -4.90 -34.65 -12.18
C LEU A 462 -5.48 -34.31 -13.56
N ALA A 463 -4.68 -34.38 -14.63
CA ALA A 463 -5.15 -34.16 -16.00
C ALA A 463 -6.11 -35.26 -16.50
N LEU A 464 -5.90 -36.51 -16.06
CA LEU A 464 -6.78 -37.65 -16.39
C LEU A 464 -8.05 -37.71 -15.53
N MET A 465 -8.06 -37.12 -14.33
CA MET A 465 -9.28 -36.98 -13.51
C MET A 465 -10.07 -35.72 -13.86
N ALA A 466 -9.40 -34.66 -14.33
CA ALA A 466 -10.02 -33.41 -14.77
C ALA A 466 -10.68 -33.50 -16.15
N SER A 467 -10.30 -34.47 -17.00
CA SER A 467 -10.93 -34.67 -18.31
C SER A 467 -12.38 -35.13 -18.23
N ASP A 468 -12.82 -35.67 -17.09
CA ASP A 468 -14.18 -36.18 -16.89
C ASP A 468 -15.13 -35.19 -16.19
N ALA A 469 -14.63 -34.02 -15.75
CA ALA A 469 -15.42 -33.10 -14.91
C ALA A 469 -15.40 -31.61 -15.30
N TRP A 470 -14.82 -31.21 -16.44
CA TRP A 470 -14.89 -29.82 -16.89
C TRP A 470 -15.91 -29.60 -18.01
N PRO A 471 -16.73 -28.56 -17.93
CA PRO A 471 -17.60 -28.22 -19.03
C PRO A 471 -16.85 -27.42 -20.12
N VAL A 472 -17.36 -27.53 -21.33
CA VAL A 472 -16.88 -26.88 -22.57
C VAL A 472 -16.75 -25.36 -22.38
N PRO A 473 -15.69 -24.70 -22.90
CA PRO A 473 -15.53 -23.24 -22.83
C PRO A 473 -16.69 -22.47 -23.46
N GLY A 474 -17.15 -21.41 -22.78
CA GLY A 474 -18.21 -20.47 -23.19
C GLY A 474 -18.40 -19.37 -22.13
N ASP A 475 -19.14 -18.29 -22.44
CA ASP A 475 -19.49 -17.18 -21.52
C ASP A 475 -20.44 -17.61 -20.38
N ASP A 476 -20.07 -18.63 -19.62
CA ASP A 476 -20.89 -19.15 -18.53
C ASP A 476 -20.53 -18.48 -17.21
N VAL A 477 -21.54 -17.97 -16.50
CA VAL A 477 -21.39 -17.52 -15.12
C VAL A 477 -21.67 -18.68 -14.18
N VAL A 478 -20.76 -18.89 -13.22
CA VAL A 478 -20.90 -19.94 -12.22
C VAL A 478 -21.00 -19.34 -10.82
N VAL A 479 -21.81 -19.99 -9.99
CA VAL A 479 -21.97 -19.66 -8.58
C VAL A 479 -21.32 -20.75 -7.76
N VAL A 480 -20.54 -20.32 -6.77
CA VAL A 480 -19.92 -21.19 -5.78
C VAL A 480 -20.76 -21.12 -4.50
N GLU A 481 -21.53 -22.18 -4.23
CA GLU A 481 -22.42 -22.29 -3.06
C GLU A 481 -22.19 -23.61 -2.34
N GLU A 482 -21.79 -23.54 -1.06
CA GLU A 482 -21.76 -24.67 -0.12
C GLU A 482 -21.08 -25.94 -0.70
N GLY A 483 -19.97 -25.77 -1.43
CA GLY A 483 -19.21 -26.88 -2.01
C GLY A 483 -19.71 -27.37 -3.37
N SER A 484 -20.62 -26.65 -4.03
CA SER A 484 -21.08 -26.93 -5.40
C SER A 484 -20.80 -25.75 -6.33
N VAL A 485 -20.38 -26.07 -7.57
CA VAL A 485 -20.27 -25.12 -8.67
C VAL A 485 -21.43 -25.37 -9.61
N ARG A 486 -22.33 -24.40 -9.75
CA ARG A 486 -23.48 -24.50 -10.66
C ARG A 486 -23.47 -23.35 -11.65
N ARG A 487 -23.75 -23.66 -12.92
CA ARG A 487 -24.01 -22.64 -13.95
C ARG A 487 -25.30 -21.91 -13.61
N VAL A 488 -25.26 -20.60 -13.69
CA VAL A 488 -26.42 -19.73 -13.45
C VAL A 488 -26.58 -18.74 -14.59
N GLN A 489 -27.82 -18.35 -14.84
CA GLN A 489 -28.11 -17.27 -15.79
C GLN A 489 -27.81 -15.91 -15.15
N ALA A 490 -27.55 -14.88 -15.95
CA ALA A 490 -27.24 -13.53 -15.47
C ALA A 490 -28.33 -12.95 -14.51
N ASP A 491 -29.60 -13.27 -14.75
CA ASP A 491 -30.69 -12.86 -13.85
C ASP A 491 -30.62 -13.54 -12.47
N GLU A 492 -30.07 -14.74 -12.40
CA GLU A 492 -29.90 -15.48 -11.15
C GLU A 492 -28.68 -14.99 -10.37
N VAL A 493 -27.59 -14.62 -11.07
CA VAL A 493 -26.44 -13.90 -10.49
C VAL A 493 -26.90 -12.67 -9.73
N ARG A 494 -27.74 -11.85 -10.37
CA ARG A 494 -28.30 -10.64 -9.78
C ARG A 494 -29.04 -10.96 -8.47
N LYS A 495 -29.93 -11.96 -8.46
CA LYS A 495 -30.69 -12.36 -7.26
C LYS A 495 -29.78 -12.84 -6.12
N ILE A 496 -28.69 -13.54 -6.45
CA ILE A 496 -27.74 -14.06 -5.47
C ILE A 496 -26.95 -12.91 -4.83
N VAL A 497 -26.40 -12.00 -5.65
CA VAL A 497 -25.71 -10.81 -5.16
C VAL A 497 -26.66 -9.95 -4.32
N GLU A 498 -27.87 -9.67 -4.80
CA GLU A 498 -28.92 -8.96 -4.07
C GLU A 498 -29.19 -9.60 -2.69
N THR A 499 -29.43 -10.91 -2.65
CA THR A 499 -29.73 -11.63 -1.41
C THR A 499 -28.56 -11.59 -0.42
N ARG A 500 -27.32 -11.72 -0.90
CA ARG A 500 -26.12 -11.72 -0.06
C ARG A 500 -25.81 -10.34 0.48
N VAL A 501 -25.86 -9.30 -0.36
CA VAL A 501 -25.72 -7.90 0.10
C VAL A 501 -26.75 -7.63 1.18
N LEU A 502 -28.03 -7.95 0.96
CA LEU A 502 -29.08 -7.73 1.96
C LEU A 502 -28.82 -8.50 3.27
N ARG A 503 -28.31 -9.74 3.19
CA ARG A 503 -27.99 -10.54 4.38
C ARG A 503 -26.81 -9.97 5.16
N MET A 504 -25.74 -9.58 4.46
CA MET A 504 -24.57 -8.94 5.07
C MET A 504 -24.96 -7.60 5.67
N MET A 505 -25.71 -6.79 4.92
CA MET A 505 -26.25 -5.51 5.38
C MET A 505 -27.09 -5.65 6.62
N LYS A 506 -28.04 -6.57 6.68
CA LYS A 506 -28.85 -6.77 7.88
C LYS A 506 -27.98 -7.11 9.10
N ARG A 507 -26.95 -7.95 8.93
CA ARG A 507 -26.04 -8.32 10.03
C ARG A 507 -25.15 -7.18 10.48
N THR A 508 -24.66 -6.37 9.54
CA THR A 508 -23.77 -5.25 9.82
C THR A 508 -24.55 -4.05 10.34
N PHE A 509 -25.58 -3.62 9.61
CA PHE A 509 -26.41 -2.43 9.89
C PHE A 509 -27.13 -2.49 11.23
N ASP A 510 -27.70 -3.65 11.62
CA ASP A 510 -28.39 -3.81 12.91
C ASP A 510 -27.44 -3.71 14.12
N LYS A 511 -26.11 -3.72 13.89
CA LYS A 511 -25.07 -3.67 14.93
C LYS A 511 -24.28 -2.36 14.95
N LEU A 512 -24.49 -1.46 14.00
CA LEU A 512 -23.66 -0.26 13.83
C LEU A 512 -23.79 0.72 15.01
N GLY A 513 -22.70 0.87 15.75
CA GLY A 513 -22.30 2.14 16.38
C GLY A 513 -21.38 2.93 15.42
N GLY A 514 -21.32 4.26 15.56
CA GLY A 514 -20.81 5.19 14.54
C GLY A 514 -19.48 4.87 13.84
N SER A 515 -18.51 4.24 14.51
CA SER A 515 -17.21 3.89 13.90
C SER A 515 -17.28 2.73 12.88
N GLU A 516 -18.27 1.84 12.97
CA GLU A 516 -18.38 0.64 12.12
C GLU A 516 -19.02 0.92 10.75
N VAL A 517 -19.63 2.11 10.57
CA VAL A 517 -20.38 2.47 9.35
C VAL A 517 -19.47 2.47 8.11
N LYS A 518 -18.17 2.75 8.30
CA LYS A 518 -17.16 2.72 7.22
C LYS A 518 -17.00 1.32 6.59
N THR A 519 -17.34 0.24 7.30
CA THR A 519 -17.23 -1.14 6.77
C THR A 519 -18.24 -1.44 5.66
N LEU A 520 -19.34 -0.67 5.58
CA LEU A 520 -20.40 -0.86 4.59
C LEU A 520 -19.89 -0.74 3.14
N ARG A 521 -18.82 0.03 2.90
CA ARG A 521 -18.22 0.21 1.57
C ARG A 521 -17.64 -1.07 0.96
N THR A 522 -17.36 -2.08 1.78
CA THR A 522 -16.77 -3.36 1.34
C THR A 522 -17.83 -4.39 0.94
N VAL A 523 -19.09 -4.19 1.36
CA VAL A 523 -20.19 -5.14 1.15
C VAL A 523 -20.48 -5.42 -0.33
N PRO A 524 -20.51 -4.41 -1.24
CA PRO A 524 -20.73 -4.66 -2.67
C PRO A 524 -19.70 -5.61 -3.27
N TYR A 525 -18.43 -5.41 -2.92
CA TYR A 525 -17.31 -6.22 -3.40
C TYR A 525 -17.35 -7.63 -2.82
N ALA A 526 -17.50 -7.75 -1.50
CA ALA A 526 -17.57 -9.05 -0.83
C ALA A 526 -18.74 -9.92 -1.34
N ALA A 527 -19.88 -9.30 -1.64
CA ALA A 527 -21.01 -10.02 -2.23
C ALA A 527 -20.75 -10.45 -3.67
N SER A 528 -20.00 -9.67 -4.45
CA SER A 528 -19.65 -9.98 -5.85
C SER A 528 -18.66 -11.14 -5.98
N LEU A 529 -17.76 -11.33 -5.01
CA LEU A 529 -16.73 -12.40 -5.03
C LEU A 529 -17.30 -13.83 -5.02
N SER A 530 -18.58 -13.98 -4.73
CA SER A 530 -19.27 -15.28 -4.71
C SER A 530 -19.80 -15.72 -6.07
N VAL A 531 -19.73 -14.82 -7.05
CA VAL A 531 -20.15 -15.06 -8.43
C VAL A 531 -18.96 -14.81 -9.32
N VAL A 532 -18.65 -15.78 -10.17
CA VAL A 532 -17.52 -15.66 -11.09
C VAL A 532 -17.93 -16.02 -12.51
N LYS A 533 -17.56 -15.16 -13.44
CA LYS A 533 -17.56 -15.43 -14.87
C LYS A 533 -16.37 -16.34 -15.18
N VAL A 534 -16.63 -17.45 -15.85
CA VAL A 534 -15.57 -18.29 -16.40
C VAL A 534 -15.41 -17.90 -17.86
N GLY A 535 -14.29 -17.27 -18.19
CA GLY A 535 -13.99 -16.85 -19.55
C GLY A 535 -13.70 -18.04 -20.48
N PRO A 536 -13.69 -17.81 -21.81
CA PRO A 536 -13.37 -18.83 -22.80
C PRO A 536 -11.99 -19.49 -22.62
N SER A 537 -11.08 -18.82 -21.92
CA SER A 537 -9.74 -19.30 -21.56
C SER A 537 -9.70 -20.05 -20.22
N GLY A 538 -10.84 -20.26 -19.54
CA GLY A 538 -10.90 -20.82 -18.19
C GLY A 538 -10.55 -19.82 -17.08
N GLY A 539 -10.26 -18.55 -17.43
CA GLY A 539 -10.03 -17.49 -16.45
C GLY A 539 -11.29 -17.20 -15.63
N VAL A 540 -11.12 -16.99 -14.32
CA VAL A 540 -12.20 -16.72 -13.38
C VAL A 540 -12.15 -15.25 -13.00
N SER A 541 -13.17 -14.46 -13.36
CA SER A 541 -13.29 -13.05 -12.99
C SER A 541 -14.64 -12.79 -12.33
N PRO A 542 -14.78 -11.82 -11.40
CA PRO A 542 -16.12 -11.36 -11.03
C PRO A 542 -16.84 -10.86 -12.30
N PRO A 543 -18.18 -11.02 -12.40
CA PRO A 543 -18.92 -10.38 -13.47
C PRO A 543 -18.68 -8.87 -13.41
N GLU A 544 -18.44 -8.22 -14.55
CA GLU A 544 -18.17 -6.78 -14.64
C GLU A 544 -19.25 -5.95 -13.91
N ASP A 545 -20.50 -6.42 -13.94
CA ASP A 545 -21.65 -5.79 -13.29
C ASP A 545 -21.80 -6.11 -11.79
N GLY A 546 -21.02 -7.05 -11.25
CA GLY A 546 -21.16 -7.56 -9.88
C GLY A 546 -21.09 -6.47 -8.80
N PRO A 547 -20.01 -5.66 -8.78
CA PRO A 547 -19.89 -4.51 -7.88
C PRO A 547 -21.01 -3.47 -8.08
N LEU A 548 -21.40 -3.20 -9.33
CA LEU A 548 -22.45 -2.24 -9.66
C LEU A 548 -23.82 -2.65 -9.11
N ILE A 549 -24.17 -3.94 -9.25
CA ILE A 549 -25.36 -4.53 -8.63
C ILE A 549 -25.25 -4.39 -7.11
N GLY A 550 -24.10 -4.71 -6.54
CA GLY A 550 -23.85 -4.60 -5.10
C GLY A 550 -24.09 -3.19 -4.57
N TRP A 551 -23.55 -2.17 -5.25
CA TRP A 551 -23.74 -0.76 -4.92
C TRP A 551 -25.19 -0.32 -5.03
N ARG A 552 -25.90 -0.71 -6.08
CA ARG A 552 -27.33 -0.41 -6.27
C ARG A 552 -28.17 -0.91 -5.10
N VAL A 553 -27.91 -2.14 -4.66
CA VAL A 553 -28.63 -2.78 -3.55
C VAL A 553 -28.28 -2.13 -2.22
N LEU A 554 -26.99 -1.86 -2.00
CA LEU A 554 -26.50 -1.17 -0.81
C LEU A 554 -27.17 0.20 -0.66
N ILE A 555 -27.14 1.02 -1.71
CA ILE A 555 -27.73 2.37 -1.70
C ILE A 555 -29.25 2.30 -1.51
N GLY A 556 -29.93 1.37 -2.18
CA GLY A 556 -31.37 1.14 -1.96
C GLY A 556 -31.69 0.78 -0.51
N TYR A 557 -30.87 -0.05 0.12
CA TYR A 557 -31.02 -0.39 1.54
C TYR A 557 -30.75 0.82 2.44
N ILE A 558 -29.68 1.58 2.20
CA ILE A 558 -29.33 2.77 2.97
C ILE A 558 -30.47 3.78 2.94
N VAL A 559 -30.97 4.15 1.76
CA VAL A 559 -32.06 5.12 1.61
C VAL A 559 -33.31 4.64 2.36
N LYS A 560 -33.64 3.35 2.24
CA LYS A 560 -34.76 2.76 2.99
C LYS A 560 -34.56 2.82 4.50
N SER A 561 -33.35 2.55 4.99
CA SER A 561 -33.02 2.58 6.42
C SER A 561 -32.96 4.00 6.98
N LEU A 562 -32.57 4.97 6.16
CA LEU A 562 -32.71 6.39 6.48
C LEU A 562 -34.18 6.83 6.48
N GLY A 563 -35.12 5.98 6.06
CA GLY A 563 -36.56 6.24 6.15
C GLY A 563 -37.01 7.42 5.30
N THR A 564 -36.36 7.65 4.17
CA THR A 564 -36.67 8.72 3.23
C THR A 564 -37.08 8.14 1.87
N PRO A 565 -38.15 8.66 1.23
CA PRO A 565 -38.62 8.16 -0.05
C PRO A 565 -37.87 8.81 -1.22
N LEU A 566 -36.52 8.84 -1.16
CA LEU A 566 -35.71 9.42 -2.23
C LEU A 566 -35.84 8.62 -3.53
N THR A 567 -36.22 9.31 -4.59
CA THR A 567 -36.44 8.77 -5.93
C THR A 567 -35.31 9.12 -6.90
N GLU A 568 -34.72 10.31 -6.77
CA GLU A 568 -33.70 10.79 -7.71
C GLU A 568 -32.34 10.11 -7.43
N PRO A 569 -31.65 9.55 -8.46
CA PRO A 569 -30.38 8.85 -8.28
C PRO A 569 -29.30 9.69 -7.59
N GLU A 570 -29.21 10.98 -7.90
CA GLU A 570 -28.27 11.94 -7.31
C GLU A 570 -28.51 12.11 -5.81
N ALA A 571 -29.78 12.29 -5.40
CA ALA A 571 -30.15 12.40 -3.98
C ALA A 571 -29.86 11.10 -3.23
N ARG A 572 -30.15 9.95 -3.84
CA ARG A 572 -29.86 8.63 -3.25
C ARG A 572 -28.37 8.40 -3.07
N LEU A 573 -27.56 8.77 -4.07
CA LEU A 573 -26.10 8.69 -3.97
C LEU A 573 -25.58 9.63 -2.88
N TYR A 574 -26.06 10.88 -2.83
CA TYR A 574 -25.64 11.85 -1.83
C TYR A 574 -25.98 11.43 -0.40
N ALA A 575 -27.20 10.91 -0.18
CA ALA A 575 -27.60 10.36 1.11
C ALA A 575 -26.73 9.16 1.52
N ALA A 576 -26.46 8.24 0.59
CA ALA A 576 -25.56 7.13 0.84
C ALA A 576 -24.13 7.60 1.11
N TYR A 577 -23.67 8.63 0.41
CA TYR A 577 -22.35 9.21 0.61
C TYR A 577 -22.19 9.74 2.04
N ARG A 578 -23.15 10.54 2.50
CA ARG A 578 -23.14 11.11 3.86
C ARG A 578 -23.20 10.02 4.93
N LEU A 579 -23.91 8.91 4.70
CA LEU A 579 -23.88 7.81 5.66
C LEU A 579 -22.54 7.05 5.65
N ILE A 580 -22.01 6.69 4.49
CA ILE A 580 -20.81 5.83 4.41
C ILE A 580 -19.55 6.61 4.80
N TRP A 581 -19.38 7.82 4.27
CA TRP A 581 -18.16 8.61 4.38
C TRP A 581 -18.29 9.83 5.29
N GLY A 582 -19.50 10.31 5.59
CA GLY A 582 -19.72 11.43 6.51
C GLY A 582 -19.23 12.77 5.95
N TYR A 583 -18.45 13.46 6.76
CA TYR A 583 -17.78 14.73 6.44
C TYR A 583 -16.26 14.55 6.50
N PRO A 584 -15.67 13.79 5.55
CA PRO A 584 -14.25 13.48 5.58
C PRO A 584 -13.40 14.75 5.46
N GLY A 585 -12.33 14.84 6.25
CA GLY A 585 -11.26 15.80 6.00
C GLY A 585 -10.51 15.51 4.69
N PRO A 586 -9.64 16.42 4.22
CA PRO A 586 -8.89 16.22 2.97
C PRO A 586 -8.12 14.90 2.89
N SER A 587 -7.59 14.41 4.01
CA SER A 587 -6.86 13.13 4.11
C SER A 587 -7.76 11.91 4.33
N GLU A 588 -9.08 12.10 4.44
CA GLU A 588 -10.05 11.02 4.68
C GLU A 588 -11.04 10.87 3.52
N LEU A 589 -10.82 11.61 2.42
CA LEU A 589 -11.66 11.55 1.24
C LEU A 589 -11.74 10.11 0.70
N PRO A 590 -12.92 9.66 0.25
CA PRO A 590 -13.03 8.35 -0.37
C PRO A 590 -12.23 8.31 -1.67
N ASP A 591 -11.62 7.16 -1.96
CA ASP A 591 -11.05 6.89 -3.28
C ASP A 591 -12.13 7.17 -4.36
N PRO A 592 -11.85 8.06 -5.33
CA PRO A 592 -12.79 8.42 -6.38
C PRO A 592 -13.36 7.21 -7.12
N ALA A 593 -12.60 6.11 -7.25
CA ALA A 593 -13.09 4.87 -7.85
C ALA A 593 -14.32 4.31 -7.12
N PHE A 594 -14.34 4.29 -5.79
CA PHE A 594 -15.50 3.79 -5.04
C PHE A 594 -16.75 4.63 -5.27
N VAL A 595 -16.58 5.96 -5.31
CA VAL A 595 -17.71 6.87 -5.54
C VAL A 595 -18.22 6.77 -6.97
N ARG A 596 -17.31 6.59 -7.94
CA ARG A 596 -17.67 6.32 -9.34
C ARG A 596 -18.43 5.01 -9.51
N ASP A 597 -17.98 3.93 -8.88
CA ASP A 597 -18.68 2.64 -8.95
C ASP A 597 -20.07 2.70 -8.28
N ALA A 598 -20.17 3.45 -7.18
CA ALA A 598 -21.45 3.73 -6.53
C ALA A 598 -22.40 4.52 -7.44
N ALA A 599 -21.90 5.55 -8.11
CA ALA A 599 -22.64 6.36 -9.08
C ALA A 599 -23.08 5.53 -10.29
N ALA A 600 -22.16 4.76 -10.89
CA ALA A 600 -22.43 3.87 -12.00
C ALA A 600 -23.46 2.79 -11.61
N GLY A 601 -23.43 2.29 -10.38
CA GLY A 601 -24.43 1.37 -9.83
C GLY A 601 -25.86 1.92 -9.90
N LEU A 602 -26.02 3.24 -9.81
CA LEU A 602 -27.30 3.95 -9.96
C LEU A 602 -27.59 4.43 -11.40
N GLY A 603 -26.67 4.19 -12.34
CA GLY A 603 -26.80 4.66 -13.73
C GLY A 603 -26.43 6.12 -13.94
N LEU A 604 -25.71 6.74 -13.00
CA LEU A 604 -25.21 8.11 -13.14
C LEU A 604 -23.94 8.15 -13.98
N ASP A 605 -23.78 9.22 -14.76
CA ASP A 605 -22.52 9.50 -15.44
C ASP A 605 -21.47 9.95 -14.41
N THR A 606 -20.46 9.12 -14.21
CA THR A 606 -19.37 9.33 -13.25
C THR A 606 -18.57 10.62 -13.48
N GLY A 607 -18.53 11.15 -14.71
CA GLY A 607 -17.91 12.44 -15.02
C GLY A 607 -18.86 13.65 -14.84
N GLY A 608 -20.15 13.39 -14.58
CA GLY A 608 -21.22 14.38 -14.55
C GLY A 608 -21.79 14.69 -13.16
N VAL A 609 -21.36 13.99 -12.10
CA VAL A 609 -21.87 14.20 -10.73
C VAL A 609 -21.33 15.50 -10.14
N ARG A 610 -22.05 16.61 -10.33
CA ARG A 610 -21.55 17.95 -10.05
C ARG A 610 -21.36 18.25 -8.58
N PHE A 611 -22.11 17.61 -7.70
CA PHE A 611 -21.93 17.77 -6.26
C PHE A 611 -20.68 17.07 -5.73
N LEU A 612 -19.93 16.33 -6.56
CA LEU A 612 -18.61 15.80 -6.20
C LEU A 612 -17.52 16.74 -6.72
N ARG A 613 -16.48 16.92 -5.92
CA ARG A 613 -15.23 17.58 -6.30
C ARG A 613 -14.34 16.59 -7.05
N PRO A 614 -13.35 17.06 -7.83
CA PRO A 614 -12.40 16.19 -8.53
C PRO A 614 -11.65 15.22 -7.60
N ASP A 615 -11.44 15.62 -6.34
CA ASP A 615 -10.79 14.84 -5.29
C ASP A 615 -11.68 13.74 -4.67
N GLY A 616 -12.92 13.54 -5.17
CA GLY A 616 -13.88 12.57 -4.63
C GLY A 616 -14.70 13.07 -3.45
N GLY A 617 -14.43 14.28 -2.95
CA GLY A 617 -15.18 14.90 -1.85
C GLY A 617 -16.55 15.43 -2.28
N ALA A 618 -17.60 15.15 -1.50
CA ALA A 618 -18.88 15.81 -1.70
C ALA A 618 -18.80 17.30 -1.33
N ARG A 619 -19.26 18.16 -2.24
CA ARG A 619 -19.49 19.59 -1.99
C ARG A 619 -20.41 19.76 -0.79
N THR A 620 -20.18 20.82 -0.05
CA THR A 620 -21.07 21.30 1.01
C THR A 620 -21.84 22.51 0.49
N TYR A 621 -22.94 22.86 1.18
CA TYR A 621 -23.72 24.05 0.88
C TYR A 621 -22.88 25.35 0.86
N GLU A 622 -21.82 25.43 1.67
CA GLU A 622 -20.92 26.60 1.70
C GLU A 622 -20.11 26.73 0.40
N SER A 623 -19.61 25.60 -0.10
CA SER A 623 -18.82 25.53 -1.34
C SER A 623 -19.65 25.58 -2.62
N PHE A 624 -20.98 25.65 -2.51
CA PHE A 624 -21.85 25.70 -3.67
C PHE A 624 -21.87 27.11 -4.27
N GLU A 625 -21.40 27.22 -5.52
CA GLU A 625 -21.44 28.43 -6.33
C GLU A 625 -22.10 28.10 -7.67
N GLY A 626 -23.36 28.52 -7.87
CA GLY A 626 -24.03 28.29 -9.13
C GLY A 626 -25.55 28.32 -9.05
N LYS A 627 -26.18 28.10 -10.20
CA LYS A 627 -27.62 27.84 -10.29
C LYS A 627 -27.87 26.35 -10.06
N PRO A 628 -28.92 25.98 -9.32
CA PRO A 628 -29.32 24.59 -9.19
C PRO A 628 -29.52 23.93 -10.54
N VAL A 629 -28.85 22.80 -10.78
CA VAL A 629 -29.10 21.99 -11.99
C VAL A 629 -29.61 20.58 -11.70
N ASP A 630 -29.50 20.14 -10.45
CA ASP A 630 -30.07 18.89 -9.95
C ASP A 630 -30.62 19.08 -8.52
N VAL A 631 -31.18 18.00 -7.97
CA VAL A 631 -31.79 18.02 -6.62
C VAL A 631 -30.79 18.28 -5.49
N VAL A 632 -29.54 17.86 -5.64
CA VAL A 632 -28.50 18.06 -4.62
C VAL A 632 -28.03 19.51 -4.65
N ASP A 633 -27.82 20.07 -5.83
CA ASP A 633 -27.54 21.48 -6.01
C ASP A 633 -28.70 22.36 -5.49
N GLY A 634 -29.94 21.97 -5.76
CA GLY A 634 -31.13 22.65 -5.24
C GLY A 634 -31.25 22.57 -3.72
N PHE A 635 -30.84 21.44 -3.13
CA PHE A 635 -30.72 21.27 -1.68
C PHE A 635 -29.64 22.20 -1.12
N HIS A 636 -28.44 22.24 -1.69
CA HIS A 636 -27.36 23.13 -1.25
C HIS A 636 -27.73 24.60 -1.37
N ALA A 637 -28.38 25.01 -2.46
CA ALA A 637 -28.87 26.37 -2.63
C ALA A 637 -29.88 26.74 -1.54
N ALA A 638 -30.87 25.87 -1.27
CA ALA A 638 -31.86 26.09 -0.22
C ALA A 638 -31.19 26.23 1.17
N LEU A 639 -30.22 25.37 1.49
CA LEU A 639 -29.48 25.47 2.76
C LEU A 639 -28.70 26.77 2.89
N LYS A 640 -28.06 27.23 1.80
CA LYS A 640 -27.27 28.46 1.76
C LYS A 640 -28.14 29.70 1.89
N GLU A 641 -29.32 29.69 1.27
CA GLU A 641 -30.29 30.79 1.31
C GLU A 641 -31.16 30.77 2.58
N GLY A 642 -31.12 29.68 3.35
CA GLY A 642 -32.01 29.47 4.50
C GLY A 642 -33.47 29.29 4.08
N GLU A 643 -33.71 28.79 2.87
CA GLU A 643 -35.05 28.50 2.35
C GLU A 643 -35.66 27.33 3.13
N PRO A 644 -36.89 27.48 3.68
CA PRO A 644 -37.59 26.36 4.28
C PRO A 644 -37.93 25.31 3.22
N LEU A 645 -37.71 24.04 3.55
CA LEU A 645 -38.00 22.91 2.67
C LEU A 645 -39.34 22.28 3.05
N GLU A 646 -40.28 22.25 2.10
CA GLU A 646 -41.63 21.78 2.33
C GLU A 646 -41.72 20.23 2.34
N PRO A 647 -42.55 19.65 3.21
CA PRO A 647 -42.89 18.23 3.18
C PRO A 647 -43.32 17.75 1.78
N GLY A 648 -42.68 16.69 1.28
CA GLY A 648 -42.97 16.15 -0.05
C GLY A 648 -42.04 16.66 -1.14
N ASP A 649 -41.21 17.67 -0.87
CA ASP A 649 -40.07 18.03 -1.73
C ASP A 649 -38.96 16.98 -1.58
N GLU A 650 -38.40 16.52 -2.70
CA GLU A 650 -37.25 15.63 -2.74
C GLU A 650 -36.04 16.23 -1.98
N ARG A 651 -35.89 17.56 -1.99
CA ARG A 651 -34.89 18.30 -1.20
C ARG A 651 -35.13 18.17 0.31
N ALA A 652 -36.39 18.19 0.75
CA ALA A 652 -36.74 17.98 2.16
C ALA A 652 -36.42 16.54 2.60
N TYR A 653 -36.72 15.56 1.75
CA TYR A 653 -36.32 14.17 2.00
C TYR A 653 -34.81 13.99 2.02
N LEU A 654 -34.07 14.73 1.18
CA LEU A 654 -32.61 14.70 1.20
C LEU A 654 -32.07 15.33 2.48
N ALA A 655 -32.60 16.47 2.91
CA ALA A 655 -32.26 17.10 4.18
C ALA A 655 -32.47 16.14 5.37
N LEU A 656 -33.61 15.45 5.41
CA LEU A 656 -33.91 14.45 6.45
C LEU A 656 -32.93 13.28 6.41
N ALA A 657 -32.53 12.82 5.22
CA ALA A 657 -31.56 11.74 5.05
C ALA A 657 -30.17 12.15 5.56
N VAL A 658 -29.73 13.39 5.28
CA VAL A 658 -28.46 13.95 5.76
C VAL A 658 -28.44 14.04 7.29
N VAL A 659 -29.53 14.54 7.90
CA VAL A 659 -29.63 14.63 9.37
C VAL A 659 -29.55 13.26 10.03
N ARG A 660 -30.30 12.28 9.52
CA ARG A 660 -30.29 10.90 10.06
C ARG A 660 -28.95 10.21 9.85
N ALA A 661 -28.29 10.44 8.71
CA ALA A 661 -26.96 9.91 8.45
C ALA A 661 -25.95 10.43 9.48
N ALA A 662 -25.96 11.73 9.77
CA ALA A 662 -25.09 12.33 10.78
C ALA A 662 -25.40 11.79 12.19
N GLU A 663 -26.67 11.60 12.55
CA GLU A 663 -27.07 11.02 13.83
C GLU A 663 -26.58 9.58 14.02
N ILE A 664 -26.67 8.74 12.99
CA ILE A 664 -26.14 7.36 13.03
C ILE A 664 -24.62 7.37 13.25
N ARG A 665 -23.93 8.35 12.67
CA ARG A 665 -22.47 8.48 12.76
C ARG A 665 -22.01 9.18 14.03
N GLY A 666 -22.90 9.87 14.74
CA GLY A 666 -22.55 10.74 15.85
C GLY A 666 -21.74 11.97 15.40
N GLU A 667 -21.97 12.44 14.18
CA GLU A 667 -21.27 13.60 13.60
C GLU A 667 -22.09 14.88 13.80
N ASP A 668 -21.40 15.99 14.09
CA ASP A 668 -21.96 17.33 14.11
C ASP A 668 -21.25 18.16 13.03
N HIS A 669 -22.02 18.78 12.13
CA HIS A 669 -21.49 19.50 10.97
C HIS A 669 -22.43 20.64 10.56
N PRO A 670 -21.92 21.81 10.11
CA PRO A 670 -22.75 22.96 9.71
C PRO A 670 -23.85 22.66 8.69
N GLU A 671 -23.60 21.75 7.75
CA GLU A 671 -24.62 21.29 6.78
C GLU A 671 -25.80 20.60 7.48
N VAL A 672 -25.56 19.83 8.54
CA VAL A 672 -26.60 19.13 9.32
C VAL A 672 -27.48 20.15 10.04
N GLU A 673 -26.88 21.16 10.66
CA GLU A 673 -27.60 22.25 11.32
C GLU A 673 -28.39 23.12 10.33
N ALA A 674 -27.82 23.38 9.15
CA ALA A 674 -28.55 24.04 8.07
C ALA A 674 -29.75 23.19 7.62
N ALA A 675 -29.56 21.88 7.42
CA ALA A 675 -30.64 20.96 7.06
C ALA A 675 -31.75 20.90 8.12
N ARG A 676 -31.40 20.82 9.42
CA ARG A 676 -32.37 20.89 10.53
C ARG A 676 -33.19 22.18 10.52
N ARG A 677 -32.55 23.32 10.26
CA ARG A 677 -33.25 24.61 10.14
C ARG A 677 -34.17 24.65 8.93
N ALA A 678 -33.71 24.16 7.77
CA ALA A 678 -34.52 24.12 6.56
C ALA A 678 -35.76 23.23 6.73
N LEU A 679 -35.67 22.14 7.51
CA LEU A 679 -36.79 21.25 7.83
C LEU A 679 -37.82 21.87 8.81
N GLY A 680 -37.50 22.96 9.51
CA GLY A 680 -38.48 23.70 10.30
C GLY A 680 -39.18 22.91 11.42
N GLY A 681 -38.54 21.84 11.94
CA GLY A 681 -39.08 20.98 13.02
C GLY A 681 -39.73 19.66 12.56
N TRP A 682 -39.56 19.30 11.28
CA TRP A 682 -40.02 18.04 10.68
C TRP A 682 -39.21 16.80 11.10
#